data_AF-A0A3N5WJZ9-F1
#
_entry.id   AF-A0A3N5WJZ9-F1
#
_cell.length_a   1.000
_cell.length_b   1.000
_cell.length_c   1.000
_cell.angle_alpha   90.00
_cell.angle_beta   90.00
_cell.angle_gamma   90.00
#
_symmetry.space_group_name_H-M   'P 1'
#
loop_
_entity.id
_entity.type
_entity.pdbx_description
1 polymer ?
#
loop_
_entity_poly.entity_id
_entity_poly.type
_entity_poly.pdbx_seq_one_letter_code
_entity_poly.pdbx_strand_id
1 'polypeptide(L)'
;EAAGGEDVNDFEAKNSPFLAFAARCTSAFPFASEPMRLADVKDVVEAPYFRTNYNYDPSLWKGFYKDYLQTDDSAQVGTGFEKRSFGDGGYLDNKPFSYVTETLLRRRADLPVDRKLIYIEPAPEHPTGKDFDVRPDALQNVAAALLTLPRYETIREDLGLIMERNKMIERVGAIMKHIRHASRATLSKHVKAWQLEGPEWAKHYLDEQVLGWYGPGYAAYHQLRVASLLDDLASGFVRAMGIDENSEQASSFRQDAMEGWRQAYYRIDPNSKDERKSENDLLFRLDIGWRIRRLQFMQSLIDDLLDGLSEAAPGTDPKTYLEAQTQAREIVRDSKGKESDWPLDGKNEGTGKARSAYRHMLLRAKARFNDAYKDLRAGGRLLRSRSILASIEKGGEKGIEDANLQAYGEQLKALKEAVEGGTDDDTVYARLESLSTALASGEAHPQPPQVKGAVRAMLSANSALCKQILGQQKPAPPEMLEQFIQETARSENLSPSDMKAALSQVQACLEYYYNRYEYYDMLTFPLFFGTEVGESDVVEIIRISPEDAPSLRPGSQKLAGTKLGNFGAFFVRGWRENDILWGRLDGAECLINALLPGDEHAATRATLTSEAHQDILQETFLGADQKELFEALKLGRSGEPVDANEVKAVMVRALGGASGILDRFRRDYRVDLDFPPDTTLKISARASRVTGKLLAELSSKYPAALASPAGMIARLGQIFNGLVQVALPQSLPNLIFNSLVWLLYPIELLLALGGRVFGLPDVSILGAIALGITIAAHLGV
;
A
#
# COMPACT_ATOMS: atom_id res chain seq x y z
N GLU A 1 -12.76 13.11 -6.14
CA GLU A 1 -11.59 14.02 -6.20
C GLU A 1 -11.91 15.27 -5.41
N ALA A 2 -11.46 15.37 -4.16
CA ALA A 2 -11.43 16.62 -3.40
C ALA A 2 -9.95 16.99 -3.20
N ALA A 3 -9.24 17.12 -4.32
CA ALA A 3 -7.83 17.48 -4.40
C ALA A 3 -7.65 18.81 -5.17
N GLY A 4 -8.64 19.70 -5.08
CA GLY A 4 -8.51 21.09 -5.54
C GLY A 4 -7.80 21.96 -4.51
N GLY A 5 -6.64 21.53 -4.02
CA GLY A 5 -5.62 22.52 -3.70
C GLY A 5 -5.23 23.20 -5.02
N GLU A 6 -4.83 24.46 -5.00
CA GLU A 6 -4.17 25.08 -6.15
C GLU A 6 -3.19 24.09 -6.80
N ASP A 7 -3.00 24.14 -8.12
CA ASP A 7 -2.02 23.31 -8.83
C ASP A 7 -0.60 23.55 -8.25
N VAL A 8 -0.29 22.90 -7.13
CA VAL A 8 1.01 22.96 -6.47
C VAL A 8 1.91 22.04 -7.26
N ASN A 9 2.64 22.63 -8.20
CA ASN A 9 3.69 21.92 -8.92
C ASN A 9 4.99 21.99 -8.12
N ASP A 10 5.30 20.92 -7.39
CA ASP A 10 6.54 20.82 -6.63
C ASP A 10 7.79 20.55 -7.52
N PHE A 11 7.62 20.28 -8.82
CA PHE A 11 8.69 20.01 -9.79
C PHE A 11 9.26 21.28 -10.44
N GLU A 12 9.33 22.37 -9.68
CA GLU A 12 9.97 23.61 -10.14
C GLU A 12 11.50 23.60 -9.93
N ALA A 13 12.22 24.38 -10.75
CA ALA A 13 13.68 24.48 -10.67
C ALA A 13 14.18 24.88 -9.27
N LYS A 14 13.42 25.71 -8.53
CA LYS A 14 13.73 26.13 -7.15
C LYS A 14 13.75 24.97 -6.14
N ASN A 15 13.04 23.88 -6.43
CA ASN A 15 12.97 22.68 -5.60
C ASN A 15 13.96 21.59 -6.03
N SER A 16 14.63 21.75 -7.17
CA SER A 16 15.56 20.76 -7.72
C SER A 16 16.66 20.32 -6.73
N PRO A 17 17.28 21.21 -5.91
CA PRO A 17 18.26 20.76 -4.92
C PRO A 17 17.67 19.83 -3.84
N PHE A 18 16.43 20.09 -3.41
CA PHE A 18 15.73 19.23 -2.46
C PHE A 18 15.31 17.89 -3.10
N LEU A 19 14.80 17.92 -4.34
CA LEU A 19 14.47 16.70 -5.09
C LEU A 19 15.72 15.84 -5.34
N ALA A 20 16.86 16.45 -5.64
CA ALA A 20 18.13 15.77 -5.78
C ALA A 20 18.60 15.16 -4.46
N PHE A 21 18.41 15.86 -3.32
CA PHE A 21 18.61 15.30 -1.99
C PHE A 21 17.75 14.05 -1.76
N ALA A 22 16.44 14.15 -2.00
CA ALA A 22 15.52 13.02 -1.83
C ALA A 22 15.91 11.81 -2.70
N ALA A 23 16.24 12.05 -3.98
CA ALA A 23 16.73 11.01 -4.89
C ALA A 23 18.09 10.42 -4.49
N ARG A 24 18.96 11.21 -3.85
CA ARG A 24 20.23 10.72 -3.33
C ARG A 24 20.06 9.89 -2.06
N CYS A 25 19.08 10.21 -1.22
CA CYS A 25 18.69 9.41 -0.06
C CYS A 25 18.18 8.03 -0.48
N THR A 26 17.32 7.94 -1.50
CA THR A 26 16.82 6.65 -2.02
C THR A 26 17.91 5.79 -2.69
N SER A 27 19.06 6.37 -3.04
CA SER A 27 20.22 5.64 -3.57
C SER A 27 21.36 5.48 -2.55
N ALA A 28 21.15 5.92 -1.30
CA ALA A 28 22.11 5.81 -0.21
C ALA A 28 22.03 4.44 0.46
N PHE A 29 22.71 3.47 -0.14
CA PHE A 29 22.78 2.10 0.36
C PHE A 29 24.08 1.86 1.14
N PRO A 30 24.03 1.34 2.39
CA PRO A 30 25.22 0.96 3.13
C PRO A 30 26.13 0.09 2.25
N PHE A 31 27.43 0.39 2.19
CA PHE A 31 28.44 -0.26 1.33
C PHE A 31 28.55 0.22 -0.14
N ALA A 32 27.52 0.81 -0.76
CA ALA A 32 27.60 1.33 -2.13
C ALA A 32 27.72 2.86 -2.20
N SER A 33 26.96 3.55 -1.35
CA SER A 33 26.79 5.01 -1.36
C SER A 33 26.62 5.53 0.06
N GLU A 34 27.35 6.60 0.42
CA GLU A 34 27.28 7.21 1.75
C GLU A 34 25.85 7.75 2.04
N PRO A 35 25.37 7.70 3.30
CA PRO A 35 24.14 8.38 3.74
C PRO A 35 24.18 9.88 3.40
N MET A 36 23.02 10.46 3.10
CA MET A 36 22.90 11.85 2.67
C MET A 36 22.20 12.69 3.75
N ARG A 37 22.69 13.90 4.00
CA ARG A 37 22.03 14.91 4.85
C ARG A 37 21.55 16.06 3.99
N LEU A 38 20.49 16.74 4.42
CA LEU A 38 20.01 17.92 3.70
C LEU A 38 21.04 19.06 3.75
N ALA A 39 21.85 19.13 4.81
CA ALA A 39 22.98 20.03 4.90
C ALA A 39 24.04 19.79 3.81
N ASP A 40 24.23 18.55 3.35
CA ASP A 40 25.24 18.19 2.34
C ASP A 40 24.90 18.78 0.96
N VAL A 41 23.63 19.17 0.73
CA VAL A 41 23.19 19.85 -0.49
C VAL A 41 23.88 21.20 -0.66
N LYS A 42 24.22 21.87 0.45
CA LYS A 42 24.87 23.18 0.42
C LYS A 42 26.17 23.13 -0.38
N ASP A 43 27.03 22.17 -0.07
CA ASP A 43 28.33 22.01 -0.72
C ASP A 43 28.18 21.69 -2.21
N VAL A 44 27.12 20.95 -2.59
CA VAL A 44 26.81 20.63 -3.99
C VAL A 44 26.34 21.87 -4.75
N VAL A 45 25.42 22.65 -4.18
CA VAL A 45 24.87 23.84 -4.82
C VAL A 45 25.90 24.96 -4.93
N GLU A 46 26.80 25.10 -3.94
CA GLU A 46 27.87 26.11 -3.96
C GLU A 46 29.00 25.78 -4.95
N ALA A 47 29.05 24.56 -5.48
CA ALA A 47 30.04 24.17 -6.48
C ALA A 47 29.93 25.02 -7.76
N PRO A 48 31.06 25.34 -8.44
CA PRO A 48 31.10 26.28 -9.57
C PRO A 48 30.11 25.99 -10.70
N TYR A 49 29.78 24.72 -10.92
CA TYR A 49 28.85 24.27 -11.95
C TYR A 49 27.37 24.52 -11.60
N PHE A 50 27.00 24.46 -10.32
CA PHE A 50 25.60 24.53 -9.87
C PHE A 50 25.18 25.91 -9.36
N ARG A 51 26.12 26.68 -8.77
CA ARG A 51 25.84 27.97 -8.13
C ARG A 51 25.25 29.05 -9.05
N THR A 52 25.34 28.88 -10.36
CA THR A 52 24.77 29.82 -11.34
C THR A 52 23.28 29.62 -11.56
N ASN A 53 22.78 28.40 -11.35
CA ASN A 53 21.41 28.01 -11.69
C ASN A 53 20.57 27.63 -10.46
N TYR A 54 21.21 27.36 -9.33
CA TYR A 54 20.56 26.90 -8.11
C TYR A 54 21.07 27.70 -6.90
N ASN A 55 20.17 27.94 -5.94
CA ASN A 55 20.50 28.58 -4.67
C ASN A 55 20.20 27.62 -3.52
N TYR A 56 21.01 27.67 -2.47
CA TYR A 56 20.75 26.92 -1.24
C TYR A 56 19.85 27.76 -0.33
N ASP A 57 18.55 27.44 -0.33
CA ASP A 57 17.57 28.06 0.56
C ASP A 57 16.68 27.00 1.22
N PRO A 58 17.08 26.48 2.40
CA PRO A 58 16.29 25.51 3.15
C PRO A 58 14.90 26.00 3.54
N SER A 59 14.69 27.32 3.61
CA SER A 59 13.40 27.88 4.02
C SER A 59 12.30 27.58 3.00
N LEU A 60 12.64 27.50 1.71
CA LEU A 60 11.74 27.10 0.62
C LEU A 60 11.29 25.65 0.76
N TRP A 61 12.13 24.79 1.35
CA TRP A 61 11.90 23.36 1.40
C TRP A 61 11.20 22.91 2.68
N LYS A 62 11.02 23.79 3.67
CA LYS A 62 10.32 23.49 4.93
C LYS A 62 8.95 22.87 4.72
N GLY A 63 8.25 23.24 3.64
CA GLY A 63 6.97 22.64 3.27
C GLY A 63 7.03 21.12 3.10
N PHE A 64 8.14 20.58 2.58
CA PHE A 64 8.35 19.16 2.32
C PHE A 64 8.61 18.32 3.58
N TYR A 65 9.11 18.93 4.65
CA TYR A 65 9.48 18.21 5.86
C TYR A 65 8.88 18.77 7.15
N LYS A 66 7.89 19.65 7.05
CA LYS A 66 7.22 20.30 8.20
C LYS A 66 6.69 19.30 9.22
N ASP A 67 6.20 18.14 8.77
CA ASP A 67 5.60 17.12 9.63
C ASP A 67 6.67 16.36 10.45
N TYR A 68 7.94 16.41 10.02
CA TYR A 68 9.09 15.84 10.74
C TYR A 68 9.74 16.82 11.72
N LEU A 69 9.28 18.08 11.78
CA LEU A 69 9.82 19.10 12.68
C LEU A 69 9.11 19.13 14.04
N GLN A 70 8.01 18.39 14.21
CA GLN A 70 7.11 18.50 15.38
C GLN A 70 7.16 17.29 16.33
N THR A 71 8.01 16.30 16.10
CA THR A 71 8.21 15.19 17.05
C THR A 71 9.42 15.48 17.93
N ASP A 72 9.19 16.09 19.10
CA ASP A 72 9.81 15.77 20.40
C ASP A 72 9.73 16.96 21.37
N ASP A 73 8.86 16.85 22.39
CA ASP A 73 8.83 17.70 23.60
C ASP A 73 9.92 17.32 24.62
N SER A 74 10.80 16.36 24.29
CA SER A 74 12.03 16.18 25.05
C SER A 74 13.02 17.26 24.61
N ALA A 75 13.30 18.18 25.52
CA ALA A 75 14.14 19.35 25.33
C ALA A 75 15.53 19.00 24.77
N GLN A 76 15.68 18.98 23.43
CA GLN A 76 16.81 19.51 22.68
C GLN A 76 16.61 19.32 21.15
N VAL A 77 16.44 20.46 20.47
CA VAL A 77 16.85 20.70 19.07
C VAL A 77 15.78 20.56 17.96
N GLY A 78 15.01 21.63 17.76
CA GLY A 78 14.38 22.01 16.48
C GLY A 78 15.37 22.39 15.35
N THR A 79 16.59 21.82 15.35
CA THR A 79 17.65 21.99 14.31
C THR A 79 18.19 20.66 13.79
N GLY A 80 17.49 19.54 14.05
CA GLY A 80 17.98 18.19 13.77
C GLY A 80 17.80 17.68 12.34
N PHE A 81 16.71 18.03 11.65
CA PHE A 81 16.35 17.44 10.34
C PHE A 81 17.46 17.65 9.30
N GLU A 82 17.99 18.87 9.17
CA GLU A 82 19.03 19.18 8.18
C GLU A 82 20.32 18.38 8.39
N LYS A 83 20.62 18.03 9.64
CA LYS A 83 21.83 17.29 10.05
C LYS A 83 21.59 15.79 10.18
N ARG A 84 20.33 15.33 10.09
CA ARG A 84 19.96 13.92 10.17
C ARG A 84 20.46 13.20 8.92
N SER A 85 21.07 12.04 9.12
CA SER A 85 21.56 11.23 8.00
C SER A 85 20.43 10.34 7.50
N PHE A 86 20.12 10.44 6.22
CA PHE A 86 19.11 9.63 5.56
C PHE A 86 19.79 8.58 4.69
N GLY A 87 19.25 7.36 4.77
CA GLY A 87 19.61 6.23 3.92
C GLY A 87 18.40 5.77 3.13
N ASP A 88 18.60 4.83 2.22
CA ASP A 88 17.51 4.18 1.50
C ASP A 88 16.60 3.44 2.49
N GLY A 89 15.29 3.71 2.43
CA GLY A 89 14.28 3.06 3.26
C GLY A 89 14.15 1.57 2.97
N GLY A 90 14.48 1.12 1.75
CA GLY A 90 14.52 -0.30 1.37
C GLY A 90 15.59 -1.12 2.12
N TYR A 91 16.41 -0.47 2.95
CA TYR A 91 17.27 -1.15 3.92
C TYR A 91 16.52 -1.63 5.17
N LEU A 92 15.47 -0.91 5.62
CA LEU A 92 14.70 -1.22 6.83
C LEU A 92 13.33 -1.82 6.51
N ASP A 93 12.61 -1.26 5.53
CA ASP A 93 11.32 -1.74 5.03
C ASP A 93 11.37 -1.75 3.50
N ASN A 94 11.74 -2.92 2.95
CA ASN A 94 11.77 -3.13 1.49
C ASN A 94 10.45 -3.70 0.96
N LYS A 95 9.45 -3.86 1.83
CA LYS A 95 8.24 -4.62 1.58
C LYS A 95 7.05 -3.94 2.26
N PRO A 96 6.67 -2.71 1.84
CA PRO A 96 5.66 -1.87 2.49
C PRO A 96 4.22 -2.36 2.20
N PHE A 97 3.97 -3.67 2.30
CA PHE A 97 2.69 -4.31 2.02
C PHE A 97 1.62 -3.80 2.96
N SER A 98 1.95 -3.55 4.23
CA SER A 98 1.01 -3.09 5.25
C SER A 98 0.29 -1.80 4.85
N TYR A 99 0.95 -0.87 4.14
CA TYR A 99 0.31 0.35 3.64
C TYR A 99 -0.70 0.08 2.51
N VAL A 100 -0.37 -0.87 1.62
CA VAL A 100 -1.24 -1.29 0.52
C VAL A 100 -2.44 -2.05 1.07
N THR A 101 -2.23 -2.98 1.99
CA THR A 101 -3.30 -3.76 2.63
C THR A 101 -4.23 -2.86 3.44
N GLU A 102 -3.72 -1.92 4.23
CA GLU A 102 -4.53 -0.94 4.95
C GLU A 102 -5.38 -0.06 4.00
N THR A 103 -4.80 0.33 2.85
CA THR A 103 -5.50 1.15 1.85
C THR A 103 -6.58 0.36 1.10
N LEU A 104 -6.31 -0.91 0.78
CA LEU A 104 -7.27 -1.80 0.11
C LEU A 104 -8.58 -1.94 0.90
N LEU A 105 -8.52 -1.93 2.24
CA LEU A 105 -9.69 -1.97 3.13
C LEU A 105 -10.62 -0.74 2.99
N ARG A 106 -10.14 0.34 2.37
CA ARG A 106 -10.78 1.66 2.43
C ARG A 106 -11.14 2.23 1.06
N ARG A 107 -10.63 1.68 -0.05
CA ARG A 107 -10.83 2.21 -1.40
C ARG A 107 -12.02 1.56 -2.10
N ARG A 108 -12.94 2.37 -2.63
CA ARG A 108 -14.15 1.93 -3.35
C ARG A 108 -14.17 2.41 -4.80
N ALA A 109 -14.81 1.64 -5.68
CA ALA A 109 -14.92 1.90 -7.12
C ALA A 109 -16.37 2.24 -7.49
N ASP A 110 -16.56 3.06 -8.52
CA ASP A 110 -17.89 3.45 -9.03
C ASP A 110 -18.54 2.32 -9.86
N LEU A 111 -17.76 1.31 -10.25
CA LEU A 111 -18.18 0.12 -10.99
C LEU A 111 -17.97 -1.15 -10.14
N PRO A 112 -18.67 -2.26 -10.41
CA PRO A 112 -18.26 -3.58 -9.92
C PRO A 112 -16.82 -3.87 -10.35
N VAL A 113 -15.99 -4.38 -9.44
CA VAL A 113 -14.56 -4.62 -9.69
C VAL A 113 -14.09 -5.91 -9.05
N ASP A 114 -13.22 -6.63 -9.75
CA ASP A 114 -12.38 -7.66 -9.16
C ASP A 114 -11.10 -7.01 -8.62
N ARG A 115 -10.82 -7.16 -7.33
CA ARG A 115 -9.60 -6.60 -6.72
C ARG A 115 -8.47 -7.62 -6.77
N LYS A 116 -7.35 -7.21 -7.39
CA LYS A 116 -6.11 -7.99 -7.46
C LYS A 116 -4.97 -7.19 -6.81
N LEU A 117 -4.28 -7.77 -5.84
CA LEU A 117 -3.02 -7.26 -5.28
C LEU A 117 -1.87 -7.91 -6.03
N ILE A 118 -1.20 -7.13 -6.89
CA ILE A 118 -0.07 -7.59 -7.70
C ILE A 118 1.23 -7.11 -7.06
N TYR A 119 2.16 -8.03 -6.84
CA TYR A 119 3.49 -7.71 -6.32
C TYR A 119 4.60 -8.42 -7.09
N ILE A 120 5.79 -7.83 -7.10
CA ILE A 120 6.95 -8.35 -7.82
C ILE A 120 7.90 -9.00 -6.81
N GLU A 121 8.19 -10.28 -7.01
CA GLU A 121 9.17 -11.03 -6.22
C GLU A 121 10.17 -11.70 -7.19
N PRO A 122 11.27 -11.03 -7.54
CA PRO A 122 12.18 -11.50 -8.59
C PRO A 122 13.01 -12.73 -8.17
N ALA A 123 13.22 -12.91 -6.87
CA ALA A 123 14.01 -13.99 -6.31
C ALA A 123 13.31 -14.57 -5.06
N PRO A 124 12.26 -15.38 -5.23
CA PRO A 124 11.58 -16.00 -4.11
C PRO A 124 12.54 -16.99 -3.43
N GLU A 125 12.65 -16.90 -2.11
CA GLU A 125 13.39 -17.89 -1.33
C GLU A 125 12.50 -19.09 -1.07
N HIS A 126 12.95 -20.27 -1.53
CA HIS A 126 12.40 -21.54 -1.07
C HIS A 126 13.11 -21.88 0.25
N PRO A 127 12.43 -21.87 1.41
CA PRO A 127 12.97 -22.48 2.61
C PRO A 127 13.05 -23.99 2.36
N THR A 128 14.04 -24.43 1.60
CA THR A 128 14.43 -25.83 1.55
C THR A 128 15.02 -26.11 2.93
N GLY A 129 14.43 -27.06 3.66
CA GLY A 129 15.03 -27.60 4.88
C GLY A 129 16.36 -28.28 4.56
N LYS A 130 17.42 -27.49 4.37
CA LYS A 130 18.79 -27.94 4.14
C LYS A 130 19.62 -27.65 5.39
N ASP A 131 19.83 -28.74 6.12
CA ASP A 131 20.94 -29.07 7.01
C ASP A 131 21.70 -27.92 7.68
N PHE A 132 21.38 -27.71 8.96
CA PHE A 132 22.20 -27.00 9.94
C PHE A 132 23.47 -27.80 10.35
N ASP A 133 24.14 -28.50 9.43
CA ASP A 133 25.26 -29.39 9.80
C ASP A 133 26.66 -28.90 9.36
N VAL A 134 26.79 -27.61 9.05
CA VAL A 134 28.11 -26.97 8.95
C VAL A 134 28.32 -26.12 10.20
N ARG A 135 29.28 -26.50 11.04
CA ARG A 135 29.71 -25.70 12.20
C ARG A 135 30.06 -24.28 11.72
N PRO A 136 29.39 -23.24 12.24
CA PRO A 136 29.62 -21.88 11.81
C PRO A 136 31.00 -21.37 12.24
N ASP A 137 31.76 -20.84 11.28
CA ASP A 137 33.00 -20.11 11.55
C ASP A 137 32.66 -18.66 11.97
N ALA A 138 33.04 -18.27 13.18
CA ALA A 138 32.57 -17.06 13.85
C ALA A 138 32.94 -15.77 13.09
N LEU A 139 33.99 -15.79 12.27
CA LEU A 139 34.41 -14.64 11.46
C LEU A 139 33.69 -14.54 10.11
N GLN A 140 33.37 -15.68 9.47
CA GLN A 140 32.52 -15.68 8.27
C GLN A 140 31.08 -15.30 8.62
N ASN A 141 30.57 -15.75 9.76
CA ASN A 141 29.22 -15.43 10.20
C ASN A 141 29.02 -13.98 10.62
N VAL A 142 30.03 -13.27 11.12
CA VAL A 142 29.90 -11.84 11.46
C VAL A 142 29.90 -10.96 10.21
N ALA A 143 30.77 -11.26 9.22
CA ALA A 143 30.76 -10.55 7.94
C ALA A 143 29.52 -10.90 7.10
N ALA A 144 29.07 -12.16 7.12
CA ALA A 144 27.81 -12.57 6.54
C ALA A 144 26.64 -11.90 7.26
N ALA A 145 26.52 -11.98 8.59
CA ALA A 145 25.43 -11.37 9.36
C ALA A 145 25.34 -9.84 9.23
N LEU A 146 26.45 -9.15 9.02
CA LEU A 146 26.47 -7.70 8.74
C LEU A 146 26.03 -7.36 7.30
N LEU A 147 26.18 -8.29 6.35
CA LEU A 147 25.69 -8.18 4.97
C LEU A 147 24.29 -8.81 4.77
N THR A 148 23.89 -9.72 5.67
CA THR A 148 22.65 -10.50 5.70
C THR A 148 21.78 -10.14 6.89
N LEU A 149 21.90 -8.92 7.44
CA LEU A 149 20.86 -8.34 8.31
C LEU A 149 19.52 -8.75 7.73
N PRO A 150 18.61 -9.38 8.52
CA PRO A 150 17.49 -10.11 7.96
C PRO A 150 16.64 -9.15 7.12
N ARG A 151 16.87 -9.16 5.81
CA ARG A 151 16.21 -8.29 4.81
C ARG A 151 14.78 -8.76 4.53
N TYR A 152 14.30 -9.66 5.38
CA TYR A 152 13.02 -10.33 5.24
C TYR A 152 12.18 -9.94 6.45
N GLU A 153 11.58 -8.76 6.37
CA GLU A 153 10.22 -8.64 6.91
C GLU A 153 9.34 -9.58 6.08
N THR A 154 8.61 -10.42 6.79
CA THR A 154 7.81 -11.49 6.25
C THR A 154 6.60 -10.89 5.54
N ILE A 155 6.70 -10.60 4.23
CA ILE A 155 5.51 -10.44 3.35
C ILE A 155 4.53 -11.60 3.58
N ARG A 156 5.03 -12.77 3.98
CA ARG A 156 4.21 -13.91 4.39
C ARG A 156 3.18 -13.57 5.47
N GLU A 157 3.51 -12.74 6.45
CA GLU A 157 2.57 -12.29 7.48
C GLU A 157 1.51 -11.37 6.85
N ASP A 158 1.91 -10.36 6.08
CA ASP A 158 0.96 -9.47 5.39
C ASP A 158 0.04 -10.23 4.40
N LEU A 159 0.58 -11.16 3.61
CA LEU A 159 -0.21 -12.02 2.72
C LEU A 159 -1.11 -12.98 3.51
N GLY A 160 -0.60 -13.50 4.63
CA GLY A 160 -1.36 -14.31 5.57
C GLY A 160 -2.59 -13.56 6.09
N LEU A 161 -2.42 -12.29 6.49
CA LEU A 161 -3.51 -11.42 6.92
C LEU A 161 -4.57 -11.26 5.82
N ILE A 162 -4.17 -11.01 4.56
CA ILE A 162 -5.14 -10.91 3.44
C ILE A 162 -5.85 -12.24 3.20
N MET A 163 -5.14 -13.37 3.27
CA MET A 163 -5.73 -14.69 3.06
C MET A 163 -6.72 -15.07 4.16
N GLU A 164 -6.37 -14.82 5.43
CA GLU A 164 -7.27 -15.03 6.57
C GLU A 164 -8.51 -14.14 6.47
N ARG A 165 -8.31 -12.88 6.07
CA ARG A 165 -9.37 -11.93 5.77
C ARG A 165 -10.30 -12.44 4.66
N ASN A 166 -9.76 -12.88 3.52
CA ASN A 166 -10.57 -13.41 2.41
C ASN A 166 -11.42 -14.61 2.87
N LYS A 167 -10.82 -15.55 3.63
CA LYS A 167 -11.54 -16.68 4.22
C LYS A 167 -12.67 -16.23 5.15
N MET A 168 -12.45 -15.19 5.95
CA MET A 168 -13.47 -14.63 6.83
C MET A 168 -14.61 -14.01 6.02
N ILE A 169 -14.31 -13.22 4.98
CA ILE A 169 -15.31 -12.61 4.09
C ILE A 169 -16.15 -13.67 3.40
N GLU A 170 -15.52 -14.69 2.83
CA GLU A 170 -16.22 -15.82 2.19
C GLU A 170 -17.14 -16.54 3.18
N ARG A 171 -16.64 -16.82 4.39
CA ARG A 171 -17.42 -17.47 5.45
C ARG A 171 -18.61 -16.62 5.88
N VAL A 172 -18.41 -15.33 6.12
CA VAL A 172 -19.49 -14.40 6.50
C VAL A 172 -20.49 -14.24 5.35
N GLY A 173 -20.02 -14.12 4.10
CA GLY A 173 -20.86 -14.09 2.91
C GLY A 173 -21.75 -15.32 2.77
N ALA A 174 -21.19 -16.51 3.00
CA ALA A 174 -21.95 -17.77 3.00
C ALA A 174 -23.00 -17.80 4.13
N ILE A 175 -22.64 -17.40 5.35
CA ILE A 175 -23.56 -17.29 6.48
C ILE A 175 -24.70 -16.31 6.15
N MET A 176 -24.37 -15.15 5.60
CA MET A 176 -25.35 -14.13 5.23
C MET A 176 -26.30 -14.58 4.13
N LYS A 177 -25.82 -15.38 3.16
CA LYS A 177 -26.68 -16.02 2.16
C LYS A 177 -27.74 -16.89 2.86
N HIS A 178 -27.34 -17.75 3.79
CA HIS A 178 -28.27 -18.59 4.56
C HIS A 178 -29.25 -17.80 5.43
N ILE A 179 -28.78 -16.74 6.10
CA ILE A 179 -29.61 -15.88 6.95
C ILE A 179 -30.67 -15.13 6.12
N ARG A 180 -30.29 -14.58 4.96
CA ARG A 180 -31.23 -13.89 4.04
C ARG A 180 -32.40 -14.82 3.67
N HIS A 181 -32.12 -16.07 3.27
CA HIS A 181 -33.18 -17.04 2.94
C HIS A 181 -34.12 -17.36 4.12
N ALA A 182 -33.59 -17.47 5.34
CA ALA A 182 -34.38 -17.81 6.54
C ALA A 182 -35.24 -16.63 7.05
N SER A 183 -34.86 -15.39 6.72
CA SER A 183 -35.37 -14.19 7.38
C SER A 183 -36.68 -13.62 6.81
N ARG A 184 -37.15 -13.99 5.60
CA ARG A 184 -38.33 -13.37 4.95
C ARG A 184 -39.62 -13.42 5.78
N ALA A 185 -39.90 -14.55 6.43
CA ALA A 185 -41.10 -14.72 7.26
C ALA A 185 -40.98 -14.03 8.65
N THR A 186 -39.75 -13.87 9.14
CA THR A 186 -39.44 -13.23 10.43
C THR A 186 -39.38 -11.71 10.31
N LEU A 187 -38.78 -11.22 9.22
CA LEU A 187 -38.72 -9.81 8.81
C LEU A 187 -40.13 -9.22 8.71
N SER A 188 -41.06 -9.92 8.04
CA SER A 188 -42.43 -9.42 7.82
C SER A 188 -43.26 -9.22 9.09
N LYS A 189 -42.94 -9.93 10.19
CA LYS A 189 -43.67 -9.84 11.47
C LYS A 189 -43.22 -8.69 12.38
N HIS A 190 -41.97 -8.22 12.24
CA HIS A 190 -41.40 -7.18 13.11
C HIS A 190 -41.28 -5.80 12.44
N VAL A 191 -41.59 -5.68 11.13
CA VAL A 191 -41.35 -4.50 10.25
C VAL A 191 -41.73 -3.14 10.84
N LYS A 192 -42.78 -3.02 11.66
CA LYS A 192 -43.30 -1.70 12.11
C LYS A 192 -42.31 -0.92 12.98
N ALA A 193 -41.41 -1.59 13.70
CA ALA A 193 -40.45 -0.92 14.56
C ALA A 193 -39.20 -0.39 13.84
N TRP A 194 -38.87 -1.03 12.72
CA TRP A 194 -37.71 -0.71 11.86
C TRP A 194 -37.99 0.52 10.97
N GLN A 195 -39.14 1.18 11.16
CA GLN A 195 -39.58 2.39 10.46
C GLN A 195 -39.49 3.65 11.33
N LEU A 196 -39.06 3.52 12.61
CA LEU A 196 -38.80 4.68 13.45
C LEU A 196 -37.56 5.40 12.94
N GLU A 197 -37.76 6.56 12.33
CA GLU A 197 -36.69 7.36 11.75
C GLU A 197 -36.21 8.46 12.71
N GLY A 198 -34.89 8.63 12.75
CA GLY A 198 -34.27 9.88 13.15
C GLY A 198 -34.48 10.25 14.63
N PRO A 199 -34.89 11.49 14.94
CA PRO A 199 -34.98 11.99 16.31
C PRO A 199 -35.96 11.24 17.22
N GLU A 200 -36.97 10.57 16.67
CA GLU A 200 -37.92 9.80 17.49
C GLU A 200 -37.28 8.49 17.98
N TRP A 201 -36.51 7.80 17.14
CA TRP A 201 -35.76 6.61 17.56
C TRP A 201 -34.75 6.92 18.68
N ALA A 202 -34.07 8.06 18.59
CA ALA A 202 -33.06 8.52 19.55
C ALA A 202 -33.59 8.66 21.00
N LYS A 203 -34.90 8.88 21.17
CA LYS A 203 -35.53 9.05 22.50
C LYS A 203 -35.81 7.74 23.22
N HIS A 204 -35.81 6.62 22.51
CA HIS A 204 -36.13 5.32 23.11
C HIS A 204 -34.91 4.73 23.81
N TYR A 205 -35.14 4.11 24.97
CA TYR A 205 -34.16 3.37 25.74
C TYR A 205 -34.13 1.90 25.30
N LEU A 206 -33.06 1.17 25.59
CA LEU A 206 -32.97 -0.27 25.35
C LEU A 206 -33.79 -1.03 26.42
N ASP A 207 -35.10 -0.85 26.38
CA ASP A 207 -36.09 -1.43 27.28
C ASP A 207 -36.88 -2.56 26.60
N GLU A 208 -37.88 -3.10 27.30
CA GLU A 208 -38.74 -4.16 26.75
C GLU A 208 -39.44 -3.76 25.45
N GLN A 209 -39.70 -2.46 25.23
CA GLN A 209 -40.34 -1.97 24.01
C GLN A 209 -39.39 -2.10 22.81
N VAL A 210 -38.16 -1.60 22.94
CA VAL A 210 -37.14 -1.73 21.88
C VAL A 210 -36.72 -3.19 21.68
N LEU A 211 -36.64 -3.99 22.75
CA LEU A 211 -36.36 -5.43 22.59
C LEU A 211 -37.52 -6.21 21.96
N GLY A 212 -38.77 -5.79 22.20
CA GLY A 212 -39.94 -6.36 21.51
C GLY A 212 -39.97 -6.04 20.01
N TRP A 213 -39.34 -4.95 19.60
CA TRP A 213 -39.22 -4.50 18.22
C TRP A 213 -38.16 -5.23 17.41
N TYR A 214 -36.95 -5.31 17.97
CA TYR A 214 -35.77 -5.80 17.29
C TYR A 214 -35.42 -7.26 17.65
N GLY A 215 -35.97 -7.75 18.76
CA GLY A 215 -35.66 -9.05 19.34
C GLY A 215 -34.54 -8.98 20.39
N PRO A 216 -34.35 -10.04 21.20
CA PRO A 216 -33.40 -10.04 22.31
C PRO A 216 -31.93 -9.92 21.87
N GLY A 217 -31.58 -10.37 20.65
CA GLY A 217 -30.23 -10.23 20.10
C GLY A 217 -29.80 -8.77 19.87
N TYR A 218 -30.76 -7.84 19.80
CA TYR A 218 -30.48 -6.42 19.62
C TYR A 218 -29.69 -5.82 20.79
N ALA A 219 -29.87 -6.34 22.01
CA ALA A 219 -29.14 -5.83 23.17
C ALA A 219 -27.62 -5.98 23.00
N ALA A 220 -27.16 -7.15 22.55
CA ALA A 220 -25.75 -7.41 22.31
C ALA A 220 -25.22 -6.51 21.18
N TYR A 221 -25.92 -6.43 20.06
CA TYR A 221 -25.55 -5.58 18.94
C TYR A 221 -25.49 -4.08 19.32
N HIS A 222 -26.45 -3.59 20.11
CA HIS A 222 -26.46 -2.22 20.61
C HIS A 222 -25.20 -1.93 21.45
N GLN A 223 -24.83 -2.82 22.37
CA GLN A 223 -23.61 -2.67 23.18
C GLN A 223 -22.35 -2.63 22.31
N LEU A 224 -22.27 -3.48 21.27
CA LEU A 224 -21.15 -3.45 20.32
C LEU A 224 -21.07 -2.12 19.55
N ARG A 225 -22.22 -1.54 19.16
CA ARG A 225 -22.24 -0.23 18.49
C ARG A 225 -21.75 0.88 19.38
N VAL A 226 -22.19 0.90 20.65
CA VAL A 226 -21.74 1.90 21.62
C VAL A 226 -20.24 1.78 21.87
N ALA A 227 -19.74 0.56 22.09
CA ALA A 227 -18.31 0.32 22.25
C ALA A 227 -17.49 0.79 21.03
N SER A 228 -17.91 0.40 19.83
CA SER A 228 -17.24 0.83 18.58
C SER A 228 -17.23 2.35 18.42
N LEU A 229 -18.32 3.02 18.77
CA LEU A 229 -18.42 4.48 18.68
C LEU A 229 -17.47 5.15 19.67
N LEU A 230 -17.41 4.67 20.92
CA LEU A 230 -16.49 5.21 21.91
C LEU A 230 -15.04 5.04 21.47
N ASP A 231 -14.65 3.87 20.98
CA ASP A 231 -13.30 3.62 20.48
C ASP A 231 -12.92 4.53 19.30
N ASP A 232 -13.86 4.72 18.34
CA ASP A 232 -13.67 5.59 17.18
C ASP A 232 -13.51 7.06 17.59
N LEU A 233 -14.34 7.54 18.51
CA LEU A 233 -14.27 8.91 19.04
C LEU A 233 -12.99 9.11 19.84
N ALA A 234 -12.63 8.17 20.70
CA ALA A 234 -11.45 8.24 21.55
C ALA A 234 -10.17 8.32 20.72
N SER A 235 -10.03 7.40 19.75
CA SER A 235 -8.90 7.38 18.81
C SER A 235 -8.85 8.68 18.00
N GLY A 236 -10.02 9.18 17.59
CA GLY A 236 -10.12 10.45 16.88
C GLY A 236 -9.68 11.65 17.71
N PHE A 237 -10.11 11.74 18.97
CA PHE A 237 -9.77 12.84 19.88
C PHE A 237 -8.31 12.80 20.32
N VAL A 238 -7.78 11.63 20.71
CA VAL A 238 -6.35 11.44 21.04
C VAL A 238 -5.48 11.96 19.89
N ARG A 239 -5.79 11.54 18.67
CA ARG A 239 -5.07 11.98 17.47
C ARG A 239 -5.23 13.49 17.23
N ALA A 240 -6.45 14.02 17.35
CA ALA A 240 -6.74 15.43 17.10
C ALA A 240 -6.11 16.37 18.15
N MET A 241 -5.96 15.92 19.39
CA MET A 241 -5.24 16.62 20.46
C MET A 241 -3.71 16.55 20.30
N GLY A 242 -3.21 15.65 19.45
CA GLY A 242 -1.78 15.43 19.23
C GLY A 242 -1.12 14.57 20.31
N ILE A 243 -1.90 13.80 21.07
CA ILE A 243 -1.39 12.86 22.07
C ILE A 243 -0.85 11.61 21.36
N ASP A 244 0.26 11.06 21.84
CA ASP A 244 0.79 9.79 21.32
C ASP A 244 -0.21 8.65 21.57
N GLU A 245 -0.65 8.01 20.48
CA GLU A 245 -1.66 6.93 20.47
C GLU A 245 -1.22 5.70 21.27
N ASN A 246 0.09 5.53 21.50
CA ASN A 246 0.68 4.44 22.26
C ASN A 246 1.00 4.80 23.73
N SER A 247 0.70 6.03 24.16
CA SER A 247 0.95 6.46 25.53
C SER A 247 -0.02 5.84 26.55
N GLU A 248 0.38 5.80 27.82
CA GLU A 248 -0.49 5.42 28.94
C GLU A 248 -1.68 6.39 29.05
N GLN A 249 -1.44 7.68 28.83
CA GLN A 249 -2.48 8.71 28.81
C GLN A 249 -3.55 8.44 27.74
N ALA A 250 -3.16 8.04 26.52
CA ALA A 250 -4.09 7.66 25.46
C ALA A 250 -4.87 6.38 25.79
N SER A 251 -4.28 5.46 26.55
CA SER A 251 -4.94 4.23 26.97
C SER A 251 -5.97 4.47 28.06
N SER A 252 -5.63 5.26 29.09
CA SER A 252 -6.57 5.67 30.14
C SER A 252 -7.69 6.56 29.59
N PHE A 253 -7.41 7.46 28.65
CA PHE A 253 -8.45 8.24 27.99
C PHE A 253 -9.47 7.34 27.25
N ARG A 254 -8.99 6.31 26.54
CA ARG A 254 -9.85 5.36 25.82
C ARG A 254 -10.72 4.51 26.76
N GLN A 255 -10.13 3.99 27.83
CA GLN A 255 -10.80 3.03 28.71
C GLN A 255 -11.61 3.69 29.83
N ASP A 256 -11.04 4.70 30.49
CA ASP A 256 -11.63 5.29 31.69
C ASP A 256 -12.44 6.54 31.34
N ALA A 257 -11.84 7.50 30.63
CA ALA A 257 -12.47 8.80 30.41
C ALA A 257 -13.74 8.71 29.54
N MET A 258 -13.70 7.91 28.47
CA MET A 258 -14.82 7.75 27.55
C MET A 258 -15.97 6.93 28.15
N GLU A 259 -15.65 5.88 28.91
CA GLU A 259 -16.64 5.06 29.59
C GLU A 259 -17.28 5.81 30.77
N GLY A 260 -16.48 6.54 31.53
CA GLY A 260 -16.98 7.43 32.59
C GLY A 260 -17.89 8.53 32.05
N TRP A 261 -17.52 9.18 30.95
CA TRP A 261 -18.40 10.14 30.26
C TRP A 261 -19.70 9.50 29.78
N ARG A 262 -19.64 8.31 29.16
CA ARG A 262 -20.83 7.56 28.74
C ARG A 262 -21.78 7.34 29.93
N GLN A 263 -21.25 6.83 31.05
CA GLN A 263 -22.03 6.54 32.24
C GLN A 263 -22.59 7.81 32.90
N ALA A 264 -21.88 8.93 32.85
CA ALA A 264 -22.32 10.18 33.46
C ALA A 264 -23.48 10.86 32.71
N TYR A 265 -23.57 10.72 31.39
CA TYR A 265 -24.55 11.44 30.56
C TYR A 265 -25.60 10.57 29.87
N TYR A 266 -25.36 9.26 29.75
CA TYR A 266 -26.23 8.34 29.01
C TYR A 266 -26.63 7.12 29.85
N ARG A 267 -27.73 6.47 29.44
CA ARG A 267 -28.22 5.25 30.08
C ARG A 267 -29.01 4.34 29.13
N ILE A 268 -29.14 3.09 29.55
CA ILE A 268 -29.73 1.99 28.78
C ILE A 268 -31.23 1.86 29.03
N ASP A 269 -31.69 2.06 30.26
CA ASP A 269 -33.08 1.87 30.71
C ASP A 269 -33.74 3.21 31.06
N PRO A 270 -35.06 3.39 30.94
CA PRO A 270 -35.71 4.64 31.32
C PRO A 270 -35.84 4.79 32.85
N ASN A 271 -35.55 5.96 33.40
CA ASN A 271 -35.84 6.29 34.81
C ASN A 271 -36.30 7.75 34.93
N SER A 272 -37.49 7.96 35.49
CA SER A 272 -38.10 9.29 35.61
C SER A 272 -37.41 10.23 36.60
N LYS A 273 -36.49 9.74 37.43
CA LYS A 273 -35.72 10.55 38.40
C LYS A 273 -34.33 10.93 37.91
N ASP A 274 -33.96 10.51 36.71
CA ASP A 274 -32.61 10.65 36.17
C ASP A 274 -32.70 11.33 34.80
N GLU A 275 -32.01 12.46 34.65
CA GLU A 275 -32.08 13.31 33.45
C GLU A 275 -31.12 12.85 32.33
N ARG A 276 -30.35 11.77 32.54
CA ARG A 276 -29.45 11.21 31.52
C ARG A 276 -30.20 10.79 30.25
N LYS A 277 -29.57 11.02 29.10
CA LYS A 277 -30.12 10.72 27.77
C LYS A 277 -30.07 9.21 27.46
N SER A 278 -30.83 8.76 26.47
CA SER A 278 -30.68 7.39 25.95
C SER A 278 -29.36 7.23 25.21
N GLU A 279 -28.74 6.05 25.29
CA GLU A 279 -27.61 5.69 24.43
C GLU A 279 -27.95 5.71 22.93
N ASN A 280 -29.22 5.54 22.56
CA ASN A 280 -29.66 5.72 21.17
C ASN A 280 -29.48 7.18 20.69
N ASP A 281 -29.52 8.18 21.58
CA ASP A 281 -29.21 9.56 21.23
C ASP A 281 -27.73 9.73 20.88
N LEU A 282 -26.85 9.10 21.66
CA LEU A 282 -25.41 9.07 21.38
C LEU A 282 -25.14 8.45 19.99
N LEU A 283 -25.70 7.27 19.73
CA LEU A 283 -25.58 6.59 18.44
C LEU A 283 -26.17 7.43 17.29
N PHE A 284 -27.33 8.05 17.50
CA PHE A 284 -27.98 8.86 16.46
C PHE A 284 -27.12 10.06 16.04
N ARG A 285 -26.47 10.72 17.00
CA ARG A 285 -25.71 11.95 16.78
C ARG A 285 -24.31 11.73 16.21
N LEU A 286 -23.62 10.68 16.65
CA LEU A 286 -22.17 10.55 16.45
C LEU A 286 -21.72 9.28 15.70
N ASP A 287 -22.61 8.28 15.51
CA ASP A 287 -22.24 7.00 14.87
C ASP A 287 -22.04 7.09 13.35
N ILE A 288 -20.91 7.68 12.96
CA ILE A 288 -20.45 7.75 11.57
C ILE A 288 -20.13 6.34 11.04
N GLY A 289 -19.64 5.44 11.90
CA GLY A 289 -19.29 4.06 11.55
C GLY A 289 -20.48 3.29 10.97
N TRP A 290 -21.63 3.34 11.64
CA TRP A 290 -22.87 2.74 11.15
C TRP A 290 -23.31 3.32 9.80
N ARG A 291 -23.15 4.63 9.59
CA ARG A 291 -23.53 5.28 8.32
C ARG A 291 -22.62 4.81 7.19
N ILE A 292 -21.33 4.62 7.47
CA ILE A 292 -20.37 4.06 6.53
C ILE A 292 -20.75 2.63 6.17
N ARG A 293 -21.00 1.76 7.16
CA ARG A 293 -21.41 0.37 6.91
C ARG A 293 -22.72 0.28 6.13
N ARG A 294 -23.69 1.15 6.39
CA ARG A 294 -24.92 1.24 5.57
C ARG A 294 -24.63 1.54 4.10
N LEU A 295 -23.76 2.50 3.82
CA LEU A 295 -23.39 2.84 2.44
C LEU A 295 -22.61 1.72 1.76
N GLN A 296 -21.81 0.97 2.52
CA GLN A 296 -21.09 -0.21 2.02
C GLN A 296 -22.08 -1.31 1.67
N PHE A 297 -23.02 -1.62 2.57
CA PHE A 297 -24.12 -2.55 2.31
C PHE A 297 -24.93 -2.18 1.07
N MET A 298 -25.30 -0.90 0.90
CA MET A 298 -26.03 -0.46 -0.29
C MET A 298 -25.22 -0.61 -1.58
N GLN A 299 -23.91 -0.36 -1.55
CA GLN A 299 -23.04 -0.56 -2.71
C GLN A 299 -22.89 -2.05 -3.06
N SER A 300 -22.66 -2.92 -2.08
CA SER A 300 -22.59 -4.37 -2.28
C SER A 300 -23.93 -4.94 -2.79
N LEU A 301 -25.06 -4.43 -2.30
CA LEU A 301 -26.39 -4.79 -2.81
C LEU A 301 -26.57 -4.40 -4.28
N ILE A 302 -26.05 -3.23 -4.69
CA ILE A 302 -26.08 -2.80 -6.08
C ILE A 302 -25.18 -3.69 -6.95
N ASP A 303 -24.04 -4.12 -6.44
CA ASP A 303 -23.14 -5.05 -7.13
C ASP A 303 -23.80 -6.40 -7.37
N ASP A 304 -24.44 -6.98 -6.34
CA ASP A 304 -25.24 -8.22 -6.47
C ASP A 304 -26.33 -8.09 -7.57
N LEU A 305 -27.00 -6.93 -7.65
CA LEU A 305 -28.03 -6.65 -8.66
C LEU A 305 -27.43 -6.45 -10.07
N LEU A 306 -26.29 -5.79 -10.17
CA LEU A 306 -25.58 -5.57 -11.44
C LEU A 306 -25.05 -6.89 -12.01
N ASP A 307 -24.53 -7.77 -11.15
CA ASP A 307 -24.05 -9.10 -11.53
C ASP A 307 -25.18 -9.97 -12.06
N GLY A 308 -26.34 -9.97 -11.42
CA GLY A 308 -27.52 -10.68 -11.93
C GLY A 308 -28.11 -10.08 -13.23
N LEU A 309 -27.79 -8.82 -13.54
CA LEU A 309 -28.12 -8.15 -14.80
C LEU A 309 -26.98 -8.21 -15.82
N SER A 310 -25.86 -8.84 -15.52
CA SER A 310 -24.77 -9.01 -16.47
C SER A 310 -25.15 -10.04 -17.53
N GLU A 311 -24.50 -9.97 -18.69
CA GLU A 311 -24.56 -11.04 -19.68
C GLU A 311 -23.42 -12.02 -19.39
N ALA A 312 -23.62 -13.31 -19.71
CA ALA A 312 -22.55 -14.29 -19.59
C ALA A 312 -21.40 -13.88 -20.52
N ALA A 313 -20.30 -13.42 -19.94
CA ALA A 313 -19.09 -13.17 -20.72
C ALA A 313 -18.59 -14.50 -21.30
N PRO A 314 -17.99 -14.51 -22.49
CA PRO A 314 -17.41 -15.73 -23.05
C PRO A 314 -16.37 -16.30 -22.08
N GLY A 315 -16.61 -17.49 -21.53
CA GLY A 315 -15.70 -18.18 -20.61
C GLY A 315 -16.14 -18.20 -19.14
N THR A 316 -17.12 -17.41 -18.71
CA THR A 316 -17.58 -17.48 -17.31
C THR A 316 -18.28 -18.82 -17.01
N ASP A 317 -17.97 -19.46 -15.87
CA ASP A 317 -18.65 -20.69 -15.43
C ASP A 317 -20.17 -20.45 -15.40
N PRO A 318 -20.97 -21.23 -16.16
CA PRO A 318 -22.43 -21.13 -16.16
C PRO A 318 -23.06 -21.21 -14.76
N LYS A 319 -22.41 -21.89 -13.80
CA LYS A 319 -22.89 -21.95 -12.42
C LYS A 319 -22.78 -20.60 -11.71
N THR A 320 -21.64 -19.91 -11.82
CA THR A 320 -21.42 -18.60 -11.20
C THR A 320 -22.45 -17.58 -11.70
N TYR A 321 -22.71 -17.58 -13.00
CA TYR A 321 -23.73 -16.73 -13.61
C TYR A 321 -25.14 -17.04 -13.08
N LEU A 322 -25.50 -18.32 -13.01
CA LEU A 322 -26.80 -18.75 -12.49
C LEU A 322 -26.97 -18.38 -11.01
N GLU A 323 -25.90 -18.47 -10.22
CA GLU A 323 -25.89 -18.06 -8.82
C GLU A 323 -26.12 -16.55 -8.66
N ALA A 324 -25.40 -15.72 -9.44
CA ALA A 324 -25.59 -14.27 -9.43
C ALA A 324 -27.02 -13.86 -9.84
N GLN A 325 -27.57 -14.48 -10.89
CA GLN A 325 -28.96 -14.26 -11.29
C GLN A 325 -29.97 -14.68 -10.22
N THR A 326 -29.72 -15.80 -9.55
CA THR A 326 -30.57 -16.28 -8.46
C THR A 326 -30.56 -15.28 -7.31
N GLN A 327 -29.39 -14.82 -6.91
CA GLN A 327 -29.22 -13.84 -5.85
C GLN A 327 -29.94 -12.51 -6.15
N ALA A 328 -29.78 -11.97 -7.36
CA ALA A 328 -30.47 -10.75 -7.77
C ALA A 328 -31.99 -10.90 -7.76
N ARG A 329 -32.53 -12.05 -8.20
CA ARG A 329 -33.98 -12.33 -8.14
C ARG A 329 -34.50 -12.33 -6.71
N GLU A 330 -33.76 -12.94 -5.80
CA GLU A 330 -34.15 -12.97 -4.39
C GLU A 330 -34.19 -11.58 -3.78
N ILE A 331 -33.19 -10.75 -4.11
CA ILE A 331 -33.14 -9.35 -3.67
C ILE A 331 -34.40 -8.59 -4.13
N VAL A 332 -34.73 -8.67 -5.42
CA VAL A 332 -35.91 -8.00 -6.00
C VAL A 332 -37.21 -8.55 -5.42
N ARG A 333 -37.30 -9.87 -5.24
CA ARG A 333 -38.46 -10.55 -4.67
C ARG A 333 -38.70 -10.14 -3.22
N ASP A 334 -37.65 -9.92 -2.44
CA ASP A 334 -37.72 -9.54 -1.04
C ASP A 334 -38.14 -8.07 -0.85
N SER A 335 -37.74 -7.18 -1.76
CA SER A 335 -38.13 -5.76 -1.71
C SER A 335 -39.57 -5.47 -2.14
N LYS A 336 -40.45 -6.49 -2.14
CA LYS A 336 -41.83 -6.44 -2.67
C LYS A 336 -41.94 -6.03 -4.16
N GLY A 337 -40.85 -6.10 -4.92
CA GLY A 337 -40.96 -6.07 -6.38
C GLY A 337 -41.76 -7.30 -6.82
N LYS A 338 -42.64 -7.17 -7.82
CA LYS A 338 -43.09 -8.39 -8.50
C LYS A 338 -41.87 -8.90 -9.25
N GLU A 339 -41.49 -10.15 -9.03
CA GLU A 339 -40.39 -10.83 -9.73
C GLU A 339 -40.53 -10.72 -11.27
N SER A 340 -41.76 -10.52 -11.75
CA SER A 340 -42.12 -10.27 -13.16
C SER A 340 -41.69 -8.93 -13.73
N ASP A 341 -41.26 -7.97 -12.91
CA ASP A 341 -41.10 -6.57 -13.33
C ASP A 341 -39.65 -6.21 -13.70
N TRP A 342 -38.66 -7.04 -13.33
CA TRP A 342 -37.25 -6.81 -13.66
C TRP A 342 -36.77 -7.74 -14.79
N PRO A 343 -35.91 -7.25 -15.72
CA PRO A 343 -35.41 -8.03 -16.85
C PRO A 343 -34.26 -9.00 -16.48
N LEU A 344 -34.48 -9.84 -15.46
CA LEU A 344 -33.51 -10.80 -14.90
C LEU A 344 -33.52 -12.18 -15.61
N ASP A 345 -34.48 -12.44 -16.50
CA ASP A 345 -34.52 -13.65 -17.33
C ASP A 345 -33.73 -13.44 -18.63
N GLY A 346 -32.61 -14.14 -18.77
CA GLY A 346 -31.74 -14.12 -19.95
C GLY A 346 -32.34 -14.73 -21.24
N LYS A 347 -33.62 -15.13 -21.23
CA LYS A 347 -34.20 -15.97 -22.29
C LYS A 347 -34.94 -15.21 -23.39
N ASN A 348 -35.23 -13.92 -23.22
CA ASN A 348 -36.01 -13.14 -24.20
C ASN A 348 -35.13 -12.10 -24.92
N GLU A 349 -34.98 -12.21 -26.24
CA GLU A 349 -34.20 -11.28 -27.10
C GLU A 349 -34.65 -9.80 -26.98
N GLY A 350 -35.90 -9.54 -26.57
CA GLY A 350 -36.42 -8.19 -26.34
C GLY A 350 -36.00 -7.53 -25.00
N THR A 351 -35.32 -8.24 -24.11
CA THR A 351 -34.98 -7.76 -22.75
C THR A 351 -33.68 -6.95 -22.68
N GLY A 352 -32.86 -6.90 -23.73
CA GLY A 352 -31.55 -6.24 -23.71
C GLY A 352 -31.60 -4.73 -23.44
N LYS A 353 -32.55 -4.01 -24.05
CA LYS A 353 -32.72 -2.56 -23.81
C LYS A 353 -33.25 -2.26 -22.42
N ALA A 354 -34.24 -3.03 -21.95
CA ALA A 354 -34.75 -2.92 -20.59
C ALA A 354 -33.63 -3.19 -19.58
N ARG A 355 -32.86 -4.28 -19.74
CA ARG A 355 -31.71 -4.63 -18.87
C ARG A 355 -30.69 -3.50 -18.81
N SER A 356 -30.37 -2.90 -19.95
CA SER A 356 -29.44 -1.76 -20.03
C SER A 356 -29.95 -0.54 -19.26
N ALA A 357 -31.26 -0.26 -19.28
CA ALA A 357 -31.85 0.81 -18.47
C ALA A 357 -31.70 0.58 -16.96
N TYR A 358 -31.92 -0.65 -16.48
CA TYR A 358 -31.74 -0.99 -15.06
C TYR A 358 -30.27 -0.92 -14.65
N ARG A 359 -29.36 -1.46 -15.48
CA ARG A 359 -27.91 -1.35 -15.26
C ARG A 359 -27.48 0.12 -15.16
N HIS A 360 -27.94 0.96 -16.07
CA HIS A 360 -27.61 2.39 -16.06
C HIS A 360 -28.10 3.08 -14.77
N MET A 361 -29.35 2.82 -14.33
CA MET A 361 -29.89 3.37 -13.08
C MET A 361 -29.11 2.89 -11.84
N LEU A 362 -28.74 1.61 -11.80
CA LEU A 362 -27.94 1.03 -10.71
C LEU A 362 -26.53 1.60 -10.66
N LEU A 363 -25.84 1.71 -11.80
CA LEU A 363 -24.51 2.32 -11.88
C LEU A 363 -24.54 3.79 -11.43
N ARG A 364 -25.56 4.54 -11.85
CA ARG A 364 -25.77 5.91 -11.38
C ARG A 364 -25.98 5.97 -9.87
N ALA A 365 -26.82 5.08 -9.31
CA ALA A 365 -27.04 5.01 -7.88
C ALA A 365 -25.74 4.65 -7.13
N LYS A 366 -24.96 3.69 -7.65
CA LYS A 366 -23.68 3.28 -7.07
C LYS A 366 -22.69 4.43 -7.00
N ALA A 367 -22.47 5.14 -8.11
CA ALA A 367 -21.59 6.31 -8.15
C ALA A 367 -22.00 7.37 -7.12
N ARG A 368 -23.31 7.66 -7.02
CA ARG A 368 -23.84 8.65 -6.05
C ARG A 368 -23.71 8.18 -4.60
N PHE A 369 -23.89 6.90 -4.31
CA PHE A 369 -23.60 6.34 -2.98
C PHE A 369 -22.10 6.35 -2.66
N ASN A 370 -21.24 6.16 -3.66
CA ASN A 370 -19.79 6.27 -3.48
C ASN A 370 -19.38 7.73 -3.19
N ASP A 371 -20.01 8.73 -3.82
CA ASP A 371 -19.82 10.14 -3.46
C ASP A 371 -20.21 10.39 -2.00
N ALA A 372 -21.38 9.89 -1.59
CA ALA A 372 -21.84 9.96 -0.20
C ALA A 372 -20.84 9.32 0.78
N TYR A 373 -20.25 8.18 0.40
CA TYR A 373 -19.21 7.48 1.16
C TYR A 373 -17.91 8.30 1.23
N LYS A 374 -17.45 8.84 0.11
CA LYS A 374 -16.24 9.69 0.01
C LYS A 374 -16.38 10.91 0.91
N ASP A 375 -17.53 11.57 0.90
CA ASP A 375 -17.82 12.76 1.72
C ASP A 375 -17.74 12.45 3.23
N LEU A 376 -18.41 11.39 3.69
CA LEU A 376 -18.35 10.96 5.10
C LEU A 376 -16.92 10.62 5.53
N ARG A 377 -16.18 9.91 4.67
CA ARG A 377 -14.81 9.52 4.96
C ARG A 377 -13.87 10.72 4.97
N ALA A 378 -14.07 11.69 4.07
CA ALA A 378 -13.28 12.91 4.03
C ALA A 378 -13.51 13.75 5.29
N GLY A 379 -14.76 14.00 5.67
CA GLY A 379 -15.07 14.74 6.90
C GLY A 379 -14.60 14.02 8.16
N GLY A 380 -14.76 12.70 8.24
CA GLY A 380 -14.22 11.90 9.34
C GLY A 380 -12.69 11.86 9.41
N ARG A 381 -11.97 12.03 8.29
CA ARG A 381 -10.50 12.19 8.30
C ARG A 381 -10.09 13.58 8.78
N LEU A 382 -10.82 14.61 8.34
CA LEU A 382 -10.57 15.99 8.75
C LEU A 382 -10.65 16.14 10.27
N LEU A 383 -11.73 15.62 10.87
CA LEU A 383 -11.96 15.63 12.32
C LEU A 383 -10.87 14.90 13.13
N ARG A 384 -10.13 13.97 12.51
CA ARG A 384 -9.07 13.18 13.16
C ARG A 384 -7.67 13.62 12.75
N SER A 385 -7.53 14.74 12.04
CA SER A 385 -6.21 15.19 11.59
C SER A 385 -5.39 15.70 12.79
N ARG A 386 -4.13 15.24 12.90
CA ARG A 386 -3.22 15.62 14.01
C ARG A 386 -2.98 17.12 14.11
N SER A 387 -3.09 17.82 12.99
CA SER A 387 -2.88 19.26 12.90
C SER A 387 -4.18 20.07 12.94
N ILE A 388 -5.34 19.47 13.26
CA ILE A 388 -6.62 20.20 13.20
C ILE A 388 -6.61 21.43 14.10
N LEU A 389 -6.15 21.31 15.35
CA LEU A 389 -6.01 22.43 16.28
C LEU A 389 -5.10 23.53 15.72
N ALA A 390 -3.91 23.15 15.25
CA ALA A 390 -2.95 24.08 14.65
C ALA A 390 -3.45 24.73 13.35
N SER A 391 -4.34 24.05 12.61
CA SER A 391 -4.93 24.52 11.35
C SER A 391 -6.10 25.48 11.61
N ILE A 392 -6.81 25.29 12.73
CA ILE A 392 -7.89 26.18 13.18
C ILE A 392 -7.31 27.47 13.77
N GLU A 393 -6.24 27.39 14.56
CA GLU A 393 -5.61 28.55 15.21
C GLU A 393 -4.92 29.53 14.24
N LYS A 394 -4.53 29.08 13.03
CA LYS A 394 -3.77 29.87 12.05
C LYS A 394 -4.56 30.87 11.20
N GLY A 395 -5.89 30.95 11.33
CA GLY A 395 -6.85 31.79 10.57
C GLY A 395 -6.33 32.69 9.41
N GLY A 396 -6.83 32.47 8.18
CA GLY A 396 -6.47 33.22 6.96
C GLY A 396 -6.39 32.32 5.71
N GLU A 397 -5.69 32.73 4.63
CA GLU A 397 -5.52 31.98 3.35
C GLU A 397 -5.07 30.51 3.49
N LYS A 398 -4.55 30.09 4.66
CA LYS A 398 -4.07 28.73 4.96
C LYS A 398 -4.79 28.06 6.16
N GLY A 399 -5.83 28.69 6.72
CA GLY A 399 -6.59 28.22 7.89
C GLY A 399 -7.98 27.67 7.52
N ILE A 400 -8.64 26.99 8.45
CA ILE A 400 -10.00 26.47 8.26
C ILE A 400 -11.03 27.55 8.63
N GLU A 401 -11.78 28.06 7.64
CA GLU A 401 -12.82 29.09 7.83
C GLU A 401 -14.23 28.53 8.16
N ASP A 402 -14.38 27.20 8.29
CA ASP A 402 -15.67 26.59 8.65
C ASP A 402 -16.00 26.84 10.13
N ALA A 403 -17.07 27.61 10.39
CA ALA A 403 -17.53 27.96 11.73
C ALA A 403 -17.83 26.72 12.62
N ASN A 404 -18.26 25.60 12.04
CA ASN A 404 -18.49 24.37 12.81
C ASN A 404 -17.18 23.71 13.23
N LEU A 405 -16.13 23.81 12.40
CA LEU A 405 -14.81 23.28 12.73
C LEU A 405 -14.09 24.19 13.74
N GLN A 406 -14.31 25.51 13.69
CA GLN A 406 -13.80 26.43 14.71
C GLN A 406 -14.39 26.11 16.10
N ALA A 407 -15.72 25.96 16.20
CA ALA A 407 -16.37 25.58 17.45
C ALA A 407 -15.89 24.22 17.98
N TYR A 408 -15.65 23.25 17.08
CA TYR A 408 -15.04 21.97 17.43
C TYR A 408 -13.61 22.14 17.99
N GLY A 409 -12.77 22.95 17.34
CA GLY A 409 -11.40 23.20 17.78
C GLY A 409 -11.31 23.86 19.15
N GLU A 410 -12.19 24.81 19.45
CA GLU A 410 -12.26 25.46 20.77
C GLU A 410 -12.57 24.45 21.90
N GLN A 411 -13.58 23.60 21.70
CA GLN A 411 -13.92 22.57 22.68
C GLN A 411 -12.84 21.50 22.79
N LEU A 412 -12.21 21.13 21.68
CA LEU A 412 -11.13 20.15 21.66
C LEU A 412 -9.89 20.66 22.42
N LYS A 413 -9.59 21.96 22.30
CA LYS A 413 -8.52 22.60 23.08
C LYS A 413 -8.81 22.59 24.58
N ALA A 414 -10.04 22.93 24.97
CA ALA A 414 -10.46 22.88 26.37
C ALA A 414 -10.41 21.46 26.96
N LEU A 415 -10.74 20.44 26.16
CA LEU A 415 -10.60 19.04 26.55
C LEU A 415 -9.12 18.66 26.72
N LYS A 416 -8.26 19.05 25.77
CA LYS A 416 -6.82 18.80 25.85
C LYS A 416 -6.21 19.37 27.14
N GLU A 417 -6.52 20.63 27.46
CA GLU A 417 -6.04 21.29 28.68
C GLU A 417 -6.50 20.58 29.96
N ALA A 418 -7.73 20.04 29.99
CA ALA A 418 -8.23 19.26 31.13
C ALA A 418 -7.49 17.93 31.28
N VAL A 419 -7.29 17.21 30.16
CA VAL A 419 -6.62 15.89 30.13
C VAL A 419 -5.13 16.00 30.47
N GLU A 420 -4.44 17.05 30.03
CA GLU A 420 -3.02 17.29 30.35
C GLU A 420 -2.82 17.94 31.72
N GLY A 421 -3.79 18.75 32.18
CA GLY A 421 -3.73 19.45 33.45
C GLY A 421 -4.00 18.58 34.68
N GLY A 422 -4.42 17.32 34.50
CA GLY A 422 -4.75 16.41 35.60
C GLY A 422 -5.94 16.88 36.43
N THR A 423 -6.94 17.49 35.78
CA THR A 423 -8.21 17.88 36.43
C THR A 423 -9.00 16.66 36.87
N ASP A 424 -9.98 16.83 37.77
CA ASP A 424 -10.89 15.76 38.16
C ASP A 424 -11.70 15.18 36.98
N ASP A 425 -12.10 13.92 37.14
CA ASP A 425 -12.83 13.16 36.11
C ASP A 425 -14.15 13.83 35.69
N ASP A 426 -14.89 14.43 36.64
CA ASP A 426 -16.16 15.12 36.37
C ASP A 426 -15.97 16.29 35.39
N THR A 427 -14.87 17.04 35.55
CA THR A 427 -14.49 18.11 34.63
C THR A 427 -14.17 17.55 33.24
N VAL A 428 -13.44 16.44 33.14
CA VAL A 428 -13.13 15.79 31.85
C VAL A 428 -14.42 15.33 31.17
N TYR A 429 -15.35 14.72 31.91
CA TYR A 429 -16.65 14.27 31.38
C TYR A 429 -17.49 15.45 30.87
N ALA A 430 -17.51 16.57 31.59
CA ALA A 430 -18.22 17.77 31.16
C ALA A 430 -17.62 18.38 29.88
N ARG A 431 -16.29 18.35 29.73
CA ARG A 431 -15.61 18.78 28.49
C ARG A 431 -15.89 17.84 27.34
N LEU A 432 -15.93 16.52 27.58
CA LEU A 432 -16.32 15.53 26.59
C LEU A 432 -17.76 15.75 26.11
N GLU A 433 -18.72 16.01 27.01
CA GLU A 433 -20.11 16.29 26.60
C GLU A 433 -20.22 17.61 25.83
N SER A 434 -19.46 18.64 26.21
CA SER A 434 -19.43 19.91 25.47
C SER A 434 -18.87 19.72 24.05
N LEU A 435 -17.83 18.90 23.89
CA LEU A 435 -17.26 18.53 22.61
C LEU A 435 -18.23 17.68 21.77
N SER A 436 -18.86 16.68 22.39
CA SER A 436 -19.89 15.83 21.77
C SER A 436 -21.05 16.68 21.24
N THR A 437 -21.44 17.68 22.03
CA THR A 437 -22.47 18.66 21.69
C THR A 437 -21.98 19.54 20.55
N ALA A 438 -20.78 20.14 20.58
CA ALA A 438 -20.27 20.95 19.47
C ALA A 438 -20.16 20.18 18.14
N LEU A 439 -19.87 18.87 18.18
CA LEU A 439 -19.90 18.01 16.99
C LEU A 439 -21.32 17.80 16.45
N ALA A 440 -22.30 17.68 17.35
CA ALA A 440 -23.67 17.28 17.04
C ALA A 440 -24.71 18.42 17.02
N SER A 441 -24.40 19.58 17.58
CA SER A 441 -25.34 20.64 17.89
C SER A 441 -25.43 21.65 16.76
N GLY A 442 -26.65 21.86 16.30
CA GLY A 442 -27.36 22.99 16.88
C GLY A 442 -28.51 22.42 17.71
N GLU A 443 -28.56 22.65 19.03
CA GLU A 443 -29.70 22.19 19.84
C GLU A 443 -31.02 22.75 19.31
N ALA A 444 -32.11 22.07 19.68
CA ALA A 444 -33.50 22.47 19.47
C ALA A 444 -33.86 23.74 20.28
N HIS A 445 -33.16 24.83 20.03
CA HIS A 445 -33.56 26.16 20.43
C HIS A 445 -34.68 26.63 19.49
N PRO A 446 -35.70 27.37 19.95
CA PRO A 446 -36.82 27.86 19.13
C PRO A 446 -36.42 28.78 17.95
N GLN A 447 -35.13 29.05 17.76
CA GLN A 447 -34.58 29.69 16.55
C GLN A 447 -33.43 28.85 15.98
N PRO A 448 -33.31 28.74 14.63
CA PRO A 448 -32.28 27.92 14.01
C PRO A 448 -30.89 28.46 14.36
N PRO A 449 -30.01 27.66 14.99
CA PRO A 449 -28.67 28.11 15.34
C PRO A 449 -27.82 28.34 14.09
N GLN A 450 -26.95 29.36 14.13
CA GLN A 450 -26.02 29.70 13.04
C GLN A 450 -24.94 28.61 12.83
N VAL A 451 -24.64 27.81 13.86
CA VAL A 451 -23.70 26.67 13.83
C VAL A 451 -24.50 25.38 14.00
N LYS A 452 -24.31 24.42 13.07
CA LYS A 452 -25.04 23.14 13.03
C LYS A 452 -24.26 21.98 13.64
N GLY A 453 -22.96 22.17 13.90
CA GLY A 453 -22.03 21.14 14.36
C GLY A 453 -21.45 20.37 13.18
N ALA A 454 -20.14 20.12 13.19
CA ALA A 454 -19.42 19.64 12.00
C ALA A 454 -19.90 18.23 11.57
N VAL A 455 -20.12 17.34 12.53
CA VAL A 455 -20.64 15.99 12.26
C VAL A 455 -22.09 16.05 11.82
N ARG A 456 -22.92 16.86 12.49
CA ARG A 456 -24.33 16.98 12.13
C ARG A 456 -24.53 17.57 10.73
N ALA A 457 -23.78 18.61 10.35
CA ALA A 457 -23.83 19.18 9.01
C ALA A 457 -23.48 18.12 7.95
N MET A 458 -22.38 17.40 8.16
CA MET A 458 -21.93 16.32 7.29
C MET A 458 -22.96 15.18 7.18
N LEU A 459 -23.48 14.67 8.30
CA LEU A 459 -24.50 13.63 8.33
C LEU A 459 -25.81 14.09 7.67
N SER A 460 -26.19 15.36 7.83
CA SER A 460 -27.42 15.89 7.22
C SER A 460 -27.29 16.01 5.71
N ALA A 461 -26.14 16.49 5.22
CA ALA A 461 -25.85 16.55 3.79
C ALA A 461 -25.82 15.15 3.16
N ASN A 462 -25.14 14.20 3.82
CA ASN A 462 -25.09 12.81 3.39
C ASN A 462 -26.49 12.15 3.35
N SER A 463 -27.31 12.37 4.39
CA SER A 463 -28.69 11.89 4.45
C SER A 463 -29.55 12.50 3.34
N ALA A 464 -29.41 13.80 3.06
CA ALA A 464 -30.11 14.47 1.97
C ALA A 464 -29.74 13.86 0.60
N LEU A 465 -28.45 13.60 0.37
CA LEU A 465 -27.97 12.93 -0.83
C LEU A 465 -28.56 11.52 -0.97
N CYS A 466 -28.57 10.72 0.10
CA CYS A 466 -29.17 9.40 0.08
C CYS A 466 -30.66 9.45 -0.23
N LYS A 467 -31.42 10.37 0.41
CA LYS A 467 -32.83 10.58 0.12
C LYS A 467 -33.07 10.99 -1.34
N GLN A 468 -32.18 11.76 -1.94
CA GLN A 468 -32.25 12.10 -3.36
C GLN A 468 -32.06 10.87 -4.26
N ILE A 469 -31.07 10.02 -3.97
CA ILE A 469 -30.81 8.78 -4.71
C ILE A 469 -32.06 7.88 -4.68
N LEU A 470 -32.67 7.75 -3.51
CA LEU A 470 -33.84 6.92 -3.24
C LEU A 470 -35.18 7.52 -3.70
N GLY A 471 -35.19 8.76 -4.23
CA GLY A 471 -36.43 9.42 -4.67
C GLY A 471 -37.33 9.92 -3.54
N GLN A 472 -36.82 10.03 -2.31
CA GLN A 472 -37.55 10.43 -1.10
C GLN A 472 -37.53 11.95 -0.83
N GLN A 473 -36.77 12.74 -1.60
CA GLN A 473 -36.84 14.21 -1.53
C GLN A 473 -38.04 14.75 -2.31
N LYS A 474 -38.36 16.04 -2.08
CA LYS A 474 -39.41 16.74 -2.86
C LYS A 474 -39.15 16.49 -4.35
N PRO A 475 -40.09 15.88 -5.09
CA PRO A 475 -39.84 15.46 -6.45
C PRO A 475 -39.40 16.67 -7.27
N ALA A 476 -38.37 16.47 -8.11
CA ALA A 476 -38.04 17.46 -9.12
C ALA A 476 -39.33 17.79 -9.90
N PRO A 477 -39.50 19.04 -10.37
CA PRO A 477 -40.62 19.39 -11.22
C PRO A 477 -40.77 18.33 -12.33
N PRO A 478 -42.00 17.84 -12.60
CA PRO A 478 -42.22 16.73 -13.54
C PRO A 478 -41.51 16.93 -14.89
N GLU A 479 -41.42 18.17 -15.34
CA GLU A 479 -40.71 18.61 -16.55
C GLU A 479 -39.20 18.29 -16.51
N MET A 480 -38.52 18.56 -15.40
CA MET A 480 -37.08 18.24 -15.24
C MET A 480 -36.84 16.73 -15.20
N LEU A 481 -37.72 15.98 -14.54
CA LEU A 481 -37.59 14.52 -14.49
C LEU A 481 -37.81 13.90 -15.87
N GLU A 482 -38.83 14.37 -16.59
CA GLU A 482 -39.11 13.92 -17.95
C GLU A 482 -37.98 14.33 -18.90
N GLN A 483 -37.45 15.55 -18.80
CA GLN A 483 -36.28 15.98 -19.57
C GLN A 483 -35.06 15.10 -19.30
N PHE A 484 -34.75 14.83 -18.03
CA PHE A 484 -33.66 13.92 -17.66
C PHE A 484 -33.84 12.52 -18.27
N ILE A 485 -35.04 11.96 -18.20
CA ILE A 485 -35.35 10.64 -18.78
C ILE A 485 -35.16 10.66 -20.30
N GLN A 486 -35.66 11.69 -20.98
CA GLN A 486 -35.56 11.82 -22.44
C GLN A 486 -34.11 12.01 -22.90
N GLU A 487 -33.34 12.87 -22.23
CA GLU A 487 -31.93 13.11 -22.55
C GLU A 487 -31.08 11.86 -22.35
N THR A 488 -31.27 11.16 -21.23
CA THR A 488 -30.50 9.94 -20.91
C THR A 488 -30.89 8.78 -21.81
N ALA A 489 -32.19 8.61 -22.09
CA ALA A 489 -32.65 7.60 -23.04
C ALA A 489 -32.07 7.84 -24.44
N ARG A 490 -31.95 9.10 -24.85
CA ARG A 490 -31.34 9.47 -26.14
C ARG A 490 -29.83 9.23 -26.16
N SER A 491 -29.10 9.58 -25.10
CA SER A 491 -27.64 9.39 -25.05
C SER A 491 -27.25 7.91 -25.04
N GLU A 492 -28.02 7.09 -24.34
CA GLU A 492 -27.75 5.66 -24.17
C GLU A 492 -28.44 4.77 -25.22
N ASN A 493 -29.20 5.36 -26.17
CA ASN A 493 -30.02 4.64 -27.16
C ASN A 493 -31.04 3.65 -26.54
N LEU A 494 -31.66 4.06 -25.44
CA LEU A 494 -32.63 3.30 -24.65
C LEU A 494 -34.06 3.83 -24.83
N SER A 495 -35.06 3.05 -24.39
CA SER A 495 -36.45 3.53 -24.37
C SER A 495 -36.72 4.44 -23.17
N PRO A 496 -37.34 5.62 -23.34
CA PRO A 496 -37.80 6.44 -22.22
C PRO A 496 -38.75 5.70 -21.27
N SER A 497 -39.58 4.77 -21.79
CA SER A 497 -40.47 3.96 -20.96
C SER A 497 -39.68 3.04 -20.02
N ASP A 498 -38.63 2.41 -20.54
CA ASP A 498 -37.81 1.46 -19.80
C ASP A 498 -36.98 2.20 -18.74
N MET A 499 -36.45 3.37 -19.08
CA MET A 499 -35.76 4.25 -18.14
C MET A 499 -36.66 4.71 -16.99
N LYS A 500 -37.92 5.08 -17.29
CA LYS A 500 -38.89 5.48 -16.27
C LYS A 500 -39.27 4.33 -15.34
N ALA A 501 -39.48 3.14 -15.90
CA ALA A 501 -39.74 1.92 -15.14
C ALA A 501 -38.54 1.54 -14.25
N ALA A 502 -37.35 1.51 -14.84
CA ALA A 502 -36.09 1.23 -14.15
C ALA A 502 -35.86 2.18 -12.98
N LEU A 503 -36.03 3.50 -13.19
CA LEU A 503 -35.86 4.50 -12.12
C LEU A 503 -36.76 4.21 -10.92
N SER A 504 -38.07 4.07 -11.15
CA SER A 504 -39.06 3.86 -10.09
C SER A 504 -38.80 2.55 -9.32
N GLN A 505 -38.54 1.47 -10.05
CA GLN A 505 -38.36 0.15 -9.44
C GLN A 505 -37.01 0.00 -8.72
N VAL A 506 -35.93 0.55 -9.27
CA VAL A 506 -34.62 0.58 -8.61
C VAL A 506 -34.70 1.41 -7.34
N GLN A 507 -35.32 2.59 -7.38
CA GLN A 507 -35.51 3.43 -6.18
C GLN A 507 -36.30 2.70 -5.09
N ALA A 508 -37.44 2.09 -5.43
CA ALA A 508 -38.24 1.34 -4.48
C ALA A 508 -37.48 0.13 -3.87
N CYS A 509 -36.70 -0.57 -4.69
CA CYS A 509 -35.86 -1.69 -4.24
C CYS A 509 -34.79 -1.21 -3.25
N LEU A 510 -34.00 -0.20 -3.63
CA LEU A 510 -32.93 0.33 -2.79
C LEU A 510 -33.47 0.96 -1.50
N GLU A 511 -34.62 1.64 -1.57
CA GLU A 511 -35.30 2.22 -0.41
C GLU A 511 -35.70 1.15 0.61
N TYR A 512 -36.24 0.02 0.14
CA TYR A 512 -36.66 -1.07 1.00
C TYR A 512 -35.51 -1.55 1.92
N TYR A 513 -34.33 -1.74 1.33
CA TYR A 513 -33.13 -2.22 2.01
C TYR A 513 -32.48 -1.13 2.85
N TYR A 514 -32.39 0.10 2.34
CA TYR A 514 -31.82 1.24 3.06
C TYR A 514 -32.57 1.52 4.38
N ASN A 515 -33.90 1.46 4.35
CA ASN A 515 -34.74 1.69 5.53
C ASN A 515 -34.70 0.51 6.52
N ARG A 516 -34.28 -0.69 6.09
CA ARG A 516 -34.20 -1.90 6.92
C ARG A 516 -32.77 -2.30 7.26
N TYR A 517 -31.80 -1.45 6.97
CA TYR A 517 -30.39 -1.76 7.12
C TYR A 517 -30.01 -2.19 8.53
N GLU A 518 -30.62 -1.60 9.56
CA GLU A 518 -30.40 -1.95 10.97
C GLU A 518 -30.51 -3.46 11.21
N TYR A 519 -31.39 -4.15 10.46
CA TYR A 519 -31.58 -5.60 10.60
C TYR A 519 -30.39 -6.38 10.09
N TYR A 520 -29.86 -5.96 8.94
CA TYR A 520 -28.70 -6.56 8.34
C TYR A 520 -27.46 -6.29 9.20
N ASP A 521 -27.28 -5.05 9.68
CA ASP A 521 -26.16 -4.69 10.56
C ASP A 521 -26.21 -5.45 11.89
N MET A 522 -27.39 -5.65 12.48
CA MET A 522 -27.56 -6.47 13.69
C MET A 522 -27.05 -7.91 13.51
N LEU A 523 -27.09 -8.44 12.30
CA LEU A 523 -26.68 -9.81 11.98
C LEU A 523 -25.23 -9.89 11.51
N THR A 524 -24.74 -8.87 10.80
CA THR A 524 -23.40 -8.84 10.22
C THR A 524 -22.37 -8.23 11.16
N PHE A 525 -22.67 -7.09 11.78
CA PHE A 525 -21.71 -6.33 12.56
C PHE A 525 -21.08 -7.14 13.70
N PRO A 526 -21.81 -7.97 14.48
CA PRO A 526 -21.19 -8.80 15.50
C PRO A 526 -20.17 -9.81 14.97
N LEU A 527 -20.26 -10.18 13.69
CA LEU A 527 -19.30 -11.09 13.05
C LEU A 527 -18.00 -10.38 12.65
N PHE A 528 -18.06 -9.06 12.43
CA PHE A 528 -16.91 -8.23 12.04
C PHE A 528 -16.31 -7.43 13.20
N PHE A 529 -17.08 -7.23 14.28
CA PHE A 529 -16.63 -6.45 15.43
C PHE A 529 -15.35 -7.03 16.04
N GLY A 530 -14.35 -6.18 16.27
CA GLY A 530 -13.05 -6.59 16.82
C GLY A 530 -12.16 -7.37 15.84
N THR A 531 -12.58 -7.54 14.58
CA THR A 531 -11.74 -8.11 13.54
C THR A 531 -11.12 -6.99 12.70
N GLU A 532 -9.89 -7.16 12.23
CA GLU A 532 -9.27 -6.25 11.24
C GLU A 532 -9.90 -6.38 9.85
N VAL A 533 -10.89 -7.28 9.71
CA VAL A 533 -11.64 -7.50 8.48
C VAL A 533 -12.63 -6.37 8.30
N GLY A 534 -12.14 -5.26 7.76
CA GLY A 534 -13.02 -4.23 7.21
C GLY A 534 -13.90 -4.82 6.10
N GLU A 535 -15.15 -4.37 6.01
CA GLU A 535 -16.04 -4.69 4.88
C GLU A 535 -15.39 -4.19 3.59
N SER A 536 -14.85 -5.10 2.79
CA SER A 536 -14.30 -4.88 1.44
C SER A 536 -14.25 -6.24 0.75
N ASP A 537 -14.27 -6.26 -0.57
CA ASP A 537 -14.39 -7.52 -1.33
C ASP A 537 -13.14 -8.41 -1.17
N VAL A 538 -13.24 -9.67 -1.60
CA VAL A 538 -12.11 -10.60 -1.66
C VAL A 538 -11.02 -9.98 -2.55
N VAL A 539 -9.76 -10.05 -2.10
CA VAL A 539 -8.61 -9.55 -2.86
C VAL A 539 -7.79 -10.74 -3.32
N GLU A 540 -7.73 -10.98 -4.62
CA GLU A 540 -6.85 -11.99 -5.19
C GLU A 540 -5.40 -11.52 -5.11
N ILE A 541 -4.50 -12.41 -4.68
CA ILE A 541 -3.09 -12.10 -4.52
C ILE A 541 -2.34 -12.71 -5.69
N ILE A 542 -1.60 -11.88 -6.43
CA ILE A 542 -0.88 -12.28 -7.63
C ILE A 542 0.58 -11.89 -7.49
N ARG A 543 1.45 -12.91 -7.57
CA ARG A 543 2.89 -12.73 -7.60
C ARG A 543 3.37 -12.66 -9.06
N ILE A 544 4.25 -11.71 -9.34
CA ILE A 544 5.05 -11.68 -10.55
C ILE A 544 6.45 -12.12 -10.16
N SER A 545 6.80 -13.34 -10.58
CA SER A 545 8.11 -13.93 -10.35
C SER A 545 8.57 -14.72 -11.58
N PRO A 546 9.88 -14.84 -11.84
CA PRO A 546 10.40 -15.75 -12.85
C PRO A 546 9.91 -17.20 -12.75
N GLU A 547 9.54 -17.62 -11.54
CA GLU A 547 8.99 -18.96 -11.26
C GLU A 547 7.52 -19.10 -11.68
N ASP A 548 6.77 -18.01 -11.71
CA ASP A 548 5.34 -17.98 -12.06
C ASP A 548 5.11 -17.80 -13.58
N ALA A 549 6.19 -17.62 -14.36
CA ALA A 549 6.18 -17.43 -15.81
C ALA A 549 7.04 -18.48 -16.55
N PRO A 550 6.60 -19.75 -16.62
CA PRO A 550 7.39 -20.84 -17.17
C PRO A 550 7.41 -20.91 -18.71
N SER A 551 6.56 -20.16 -19.43
CA SER A 551 6.29 -20.43 -20.87
C SER A 551 7.52 -20.36 -21.79
N LEU A 552 8.46 -19.44 -21.53
CA LEU A 552 9.70 -19.32 -22.30
C LEU A 552 10.83 -20.17 -21.71
N ARG A 553 10.95 -20.14 -20.38
CA ARG A 553 11.96 -20.88 -19.62
C ARG A 553 11.47 -21.02 -18.18
N PRO A 554 11.61 -22.18 -17.54
CA PRO A 554 11.28 -22.31 -16.12
C PRO A 554 12.44 -21.81 -15.23
N GLY A 555 12.09 -21.21 -14.09
CA GLY A 555 12.99 -20.95 -12.95
C GLY A 555 13.73 -19.60 -12.93
N SER A 556 14.33 -19.29 -11.77
CA SER A 556 14.97 -18.00 -11.44
C SER A 556 16.34 -17.76 -12.10
N GLN A 557 16.90 -18.75 -12.81
CA GLN A 557 18.20 -18.63 -13.50
C GLN A 557 18.20 -17.64 -14.68
N LYS A 558 17.06 -17.02 -14.98
CA LYS A 558 16.89 -15.96 -15.98
C LYS A 558 17.53 -14.63 -15.56
N LEU A 559 17.52 -14.34 -14.25
CA LEU A 559 17.89 -13.03 -13.71
C LEU A 559 19.34 -13.02 -13.24
N ALA A 560 20.15 -12.15 -13.84
CA ALA A 560 21.56 -11.95 -13.51
C ALA A 560 21.74 -11.16 -12.20
N GLY A 561 20.76 -10.33 -11.85
CA GLY A 561 20.72 -9.53 -10.63
C GLY A 561 20.73 -10.35 -9.35
N THR A 562 20.30 -11.61 -9.38
CA THR A 562 20.29 -12.54 -8.22
C THR A 562 21.68 -12.83 -7.65
N LYS A 563 22.75 -12.51 -8.39
CA LYS A 563 24.14 -12.60 -7.91
C LYS A 563 24.45 -11.55 -6.85
N LEU A 564 25.50 -11.78 -6.05
CA LEU A 564 25.96 -10.88 -4.97
C LEU A 564 24.84 -10.48 -3.99
N GLY A 565 23.96 -11.42 -3.61
CA GLY A 565 22.85 -11.13 -2.69
C GLY A 565 21.84 -10.14 -3.26
N ASN A 566 21.46 -10.35 -4.54
CA ASN A 566 20.51 -9.55 -5.32
C ASN A 566 21.02 -8.19 -5.84
N PHE A 567 22.35 -7.96 -5.85
CA PHE A 567 22.96 -6.70 -6.32
C PHE A 567 23.73 -6.81 -7.64
N GLY A 568 23.80 -7.98 -8.27
CA GLY A 568 24.63 -8.21 -9.45
C GLY A 568 24.37 -7.22 -10.58
N ALA A 569 23.10 -6.87 -10.81
CA ALA A 569 22.69 -5.98 -11.89
C ALA A 569 23.21 -4.54 -11.74
N PHE A 570 23.52 -4.04 -10.53
CA PHE A 570 24.06 -2.68 -10.38
C PHE A 570 25.45 -2.50 -11.02
N PHE A 571 26.17 -3.60 -11.19
CA PHE A 571 27.57 -3.59 -11.54
C PHE A 571 27.83 -3.79 -13.04
N VAL A 572 26.92 -4.47 -13.75
CA VAL A 572 27.09 -4.81 -15.17
C VAL A 572 25.89 -4.31 -15.97
N ARG A 573 26.14 -3.47 -16.98
CA ARG A 573 25.07 -2.90 -17.83
C ARG A 573 24.25 -3.99 -18.53
N GLY A 574 24.91 -4.95 -19.16
CA GLY A 574 24.23 -6.05 -19.86
C GLY A 574 23.36 -6.92 -18.94
N TRP A 575 23.71 -7.03 -17.66
CA TRP A 575 22.86 -7.74 -16.68
C TRP A 575 21.58 -6.97 -16.36
N ARG A 576 21.63 -5.62 -16.31
CA ARG A 576 20.41 -4.80 -16.16
C ARG A 576 19.51 -4.92 -17.37
N GLU A 577 20.09 -4.82 -18.57
CA GLU A 577 19.34 -4.93 -19.82
C GLU A 577 18.66 -6.31 -19.92
N ASN A 578 19.36 -7.37 -19.53
CA ASN A 578 18.80 -8.71 -19.41
C ASN A 578 17.64 -8.78 -18.40
N ASP A 579 17.83 -8.28 -17.18
CA ASP A 579 16.83 -8.39 -16.13
C ASP A 579 15.58 -7.55 -16.44
N ILE A 580 15.74 -6.39 -17.09
CA ILE A 580 14.63 -5.59 -17.62
C ILE A 580 13.87 -6.38 -18.69
N LEU A 581 14.57 -7.01 -19.64
CA LEU A 581 13.94 -7.82 -20.68
C LEU A 581 13.13 -8.97 -20.05
N TRP A 582 13.73 -9.74 -19.15
CA TRP A 582 13.01 -10.84 -18.48
C TRP A 582 11.86 -10.35 -17.61
N GLY A 583 12.02 -9.24 -16.88
CA GLY A 583 10.94 -8.64 -16.11
C GLY A 583 9.72 -8.27 -16.98
N ARG A 584 9.96 -7.77 -18.20
CA ARG A 584 8.90 -7.49 -19.18
C ARG A 584 8.23 -8.77 -19.68
N LEU A 585 9.01 -9.79 -20.05
CA LEU A 585 8.50 -11.06 -20.58
C LEU A 585 7.69 -11.84 -19.53
N ASP A 586 8.25 -12.00 -18.33
CA ASP A 586 7.62 -12.71 -17.23
C ASP A 586 6.39 -11.92 -16.71
N GLY A 587 6.51 -10.59 -16.60
CA GLY A 587 5.40 -9.72 -16.23
C GLY A 587 4.22 -9.80 -17.19
N ALA A 588 4.47 -9.84 -18.51
CA ALA A 588 3.40 -9.99 -19.50
C ALA A 588 2.64 -11.32 -19.35
N GLU A 589 3.37 -12.43 -19.19
CA GLU A 589 2.77 -13.75 -18.98
C GLU A 589 1.91 -13.79 -17.70
N CYS A 590 2.45 -13.31 -16.57
CA CYS A 590 1.72 -13.28 -15.30
C CYS A 590 0.47 -12.39 -15.38
N LEU A 591 0.54 -11.21 -16.01
CA LEU A 591 -0.60 -10.31 -16.15
C LEU A 591 -1.69 -10.86 -17.07
N ILE A 592 -1.32 -11.54 -18.16
CA ILE A 592 -2.28 -12.21 -19.05
C ILE A 592 -2.97 -13.35 -18.32
N ASN A 593 -2.23 -14.15 -17.55
CA ASN A 593 -2.79 -15.18 -16.68
C ASN A 593 -3.76 -14.61 -15.63
N ALA A 594 -3.41 -13.46 -15.04
CA ALA A 594 -4.23 -12.76 -14.06
C ALA A 594 -5.56 -12.23 -14.63
N LEU A 595 -5.55 -11.74 -15.87
CA LEU A 595 -6.72 -11.14 -16.53
C LEU A 595 -7.67 -12.18 -17.13
N LEU A 596 -7.18 -13.38 -17.42
CA LEU A 596 -7.94 -14.48 -18.03
C LEU A 596 -7.86 -15.75 -17.15
N PRO A 597 -8.42 -15.73 -15.93
CA PRO A 597 -8.41 -16.89 -15.02
C PRO A 597 -9.26 -18.04 -15.57
N GLY A 598 -8.98 -19.29 -15.19
CA GLY A 598 -9.78 -20.46 -15.61
C GLY A 598 -9.19 -21.25 -16.79
N ASP A 599 -9.47 -22.55 -16.88
CA ASP A 599 -8.86 -23.44 -17.88
C ASP A 599 -9.39 -23.21 -19.30
N GLU A 600 -10.62 -22.72 -19.42
CA GLU A 600 -11.28 -22.37 -20.67
C GLU A 600 -10.53 -21.30 -21.48
N HIS A 601 -9.77 -20.44 -20.81
CA HIS A 601 -8.98 -19.39 -21.45
C HIS A 601 -7.57 -19.83 -21.85
N ALA A 602 -7.16 -21.08 -21.60
CA ALA A 602 -5.80 -21.55 -21.82
C ALA A 602 -5.29 -21.29 -23.25
N ALA A 603 -6.13 -21.52 -24.27
CA ALA A 603 -5.77 -21.25 -25.66
C ALA A 603 -5.58 -19.75 -25.93
N THR A 604 -6.50 -18.91 -25.44
CA THR A 604 -6.42 -17.45 -25.57
C THR A 604 -5.18 -16.89 -24.87
N ARG A 605 -4.86 -17.38 -23.67
CA ARG A 605 -3.66 -16.99 -22.93
C ARG A 605 -2.39 -17.34 -23.68
N ALA A 606 -2.31 -18.55 -24.25
CA ALA A 606 -1.15 -18.96 -25.03
C ALA A 606 -0.91 -18.05 -26.24
N THR A 607 -1.98 -17.69 -26.97
CA THR A 607 -1.91 -16.76 -28.10
C THR A 607 -1.45 -15.37 -27.67
N LEU A 608 -2.14 -14.75 -26.70
CA LEU A 608 -1.82 -13.41 -26.23
C LEU A 608 -0.41 -13.32 -25.61
N THR A 609 0.01 -14.36 -24.89
CA THR A 609 1.37 -14.42 -24.31
C THR A 609 2.41 -14.47 -25.41
N SER A 610 2.18 -15.29 -26.45
CA SER A 610 3.08 -15.35 -27.61
C SER A 610 3.16 -14.02 -28.35
N GLU A 611 2.03 -13.34 -28.56
CA GLU A 611 2.00 -12.00 -29.18
C GLU A 611 2.76 -10.97 -28.35
N ALA A 612 2.48 -10.90 -27.05
CA ALA A 612 3.16 -9.98 -26.14
C ALA A 612 4.68 -10.22 -26.08
N HIS A 613 5.11 -11.48 -26.02
CA HIS A 613 6.54 -11.82 -26.07
C HIS A 613 7.19 -11.43 -27.39
N GLN A 614 6.51 -11.62 -28.53
CA GLN A 614 7.02 -11.19 -29.83
C GLN A 614 7.20 -9.67 -29.90
N ASP A 615 6.21 -8.92 -29.43
CA ASP A 615 6.26 -7.45 -29.45
C ASP A 615 7.39 -6.92 -28.56
N ILE A 616 7.54 -7.47 -27.34
CA ILE A 616 8.62 -7.09 -26.42
C ILE A 616 9.99 -7.39 -27.03
N LEU A 617 10.17 -8.55 -27.66
CA LEU A 617 11.44 -8.92 -28.29
C LEU A 617 11.73 -8.07 -29.52
N GLN A 618 10.73 -7.78 -30.35
CA GLN A 618 10.88 -6.88 -31.48
C GLN A 618 11.27 -5.48 -31.03
N GLU A 619 10.61 -4.93 -30.03
CA GLU A 619 10.96 -3.62 -29.48
C GLU A 619 12.38 -3.62 -28.91
N THR A 620 12.76 -4.66 -28.17
CA THR A 620 14.08 -4.70 -27.50
C THR A 620 15.22 -4.87 -28.51
N PHE A 621 15.09 -5.77 -29.47
CA PHE A 621 16.17 -6.10 -30.41
C PHE A 621 16.13 -5.31 -31.73
N LEU A 622 14.99 -4.70 -32.06
CA LEU A 622 14.81 -3.89 -33.29
C LEU A 622 14.49 -2.42 -33.00
N GLY A 623 14.24 -2.05 -31.74
CA GLY A 623 13.78 -0.72 -31.35
C GLY A 623 14.83 0.21 -30.71
N ALA A 624 16.01 -0.26 -30.31
CA ALA A 624 17.02 0.58 -29.66
C ALA A 624 18.46 0.34 -30.16
N ASP A 625 18.86 1.07 -31.20
CA ASP A 625 19.88 2.15 -31.18
C ASP A 625 20.36 2.39 -32.62
N GLN A 626 19.50 3.05 -33.40
CA GLN A 626 19.72 3.33 -34.80
C GLN A 626 20.97 4.19 -35.06
N LYS A 627 21.52 4.87 -34.04
CA LYS A 627 22.72 5.72 -34.17
C LYS A 627 24.04 4.94 -34.15
N GLU A 628 24.18 3.95 -33.28
CA GLU A 628 25.40 3.14 -33.18
C GLU A 628 25.52 2.15 -34.35
N LEU A 629 24.39 1.57 -34.79
CA LEU A 629 24.34 0.76 -36.01
C LEU A 629 24.61 1.60 -37.28
N PHE A 630 24.14 2.86 -37.32
CA PHE A 630 24.45 3.81 -38.42
C PHE A 630 25.93 4.20 -38.47
N GLU A 631 26.55 4.48 -37.32
CA GLU A 631 27.98 4.81 -37.23
C GLU A 631 28.85 3.61 -37.60
N ALA A 632 28.46 2.40 -37.18
CA ALA A 632 29.13 1.15 -37.58
C ALA A 632 29.00 0.86 -39.09
N LEU A 633 27.86 1.19 -39.72
CA LEU A 633 27.64 1.02 -41.16
C LEU A 633 28.32 2.10 -42.02
N LYS A 634 28.54 3.32 -41.50
CA LYS A 634 29.38 4.34 -42.17
C LYS A 634 30.85 3.92 -42.33
N LEU A 635 31.32 2.99 -41.50
CA LEU A 635 32.67 2.43 -41.58
C LEU A 635 32.78 1.25 -42.57
N GLY A 636 31.66 0.80 -43.15
CA GLY A 636 31.59 -0.22 -44.19
C GLY A 636 31.50 0.39 -45.59
N ARG A 637 32.58 0.26 -46.37
CA ARG A 637 32.78 0.71 -47.77
C ARG A 637 31.53 0.81 -48.67
N SER A 638 31.00 2.03 -48.79
CA SER A 638 30.59 2.74 -50.03
C SER A 638 29.55 3.79 -49.63
N GLY A 639 29.84 5.07 -49.83
CA GLY A 639 29.09 6.19 -49.26
C GLY A 639 27.70 6.48 -49.83
N GLU A 640 26.82 5.49 -49.93
CA GLU A 640 25.39 5.70 -50.17
C GLU A 640 24.58 5.50 -48.88
N PRO A 641 23.59 6.38 -48.59
CA PRO A 641 22.71 6.22 -47.44
C PRO A 641 21.77 5.03 -47.67
N VAL A 642 21.98 3.94 -46.93
CA VAL A 642 21.06 2.80 -46.90
C VAL A 642 19.83 3.18 -46.07
N ASP A 643 18.62 2.92 -46.59
CA ASP A 643 17.36 3.18 -45.89
C ASP A 643 17.24 2.26 -44.66
N ALA A 644 17.00 2.85 -43.49
CA ALA A 644 16.83 2.13 -42.22
C ALA A 644 15.68 1.12 -42.28
N ASN A 645 14.65 1.38 -43.09
CA ASN A 645 13.55 0.45 -43.30
C ASN A 645 13.96 -0.79 -44.10
N GLU A 646 14.95 -0.67 -44.97
CA GLU A 646 15.45 -1.75 -45.83
C GLU A 646 16.36 -2.69 -45.02
N VAL A 647 17.23 -2.16 -44.15
CA VAL A 647 18.03 -2.95 -43.20
C VAL A 647 17.13 -3.69 -42.20
N LYS A 648 16.09 -3.03 -41.69
CA LYS A 648 15.08 -3.65 -40.83
C LYS A 648 14.36 -4.79 -41.56
N ALA A 649 13.95 -4.56 -42.81
CA ALA A 649 13.32 -5.59 -43.63
C ALA A 649 14.26 -6.80 -43.87
N VAL A 650 15.57 -6.57 -44.06
CA VAL A 650 16.57 -7.64 -44.23
C VAL A 650 16.81 -8.40 -42.93
N MET A 651 16.94 -7.75 -41.77
CA MET A 651 17.06 -8.44 -40.48
C MET A 651 15.82 -9.25 -40.12
N VAL A 652 14.62 -8.67 -40.31
CA VAL A 652 13.34 -9.37 -40.10
C VAL A 652 13.22 -10.56 -41.06
N ARG A 653 13.63 -10.43 -42.32
CA ARG A 653 13.61 -11.50 -43.31
C ARG A 653 14.67 -12.59 -43.03
N ALA A 654 15.84 -12.22 -42.50
CA ALA A 654 16.91 -13.15 -42.08
C ALA A 654 16.58 -13.91 -40.78
N LEU A 655 15.76 -13.31 -39.90
CA LEU A 655 15.25 -13.92 -38.67
C LEU A 655 13.93 -14.68 -38.88
N GLY A 656 13.38 -14.72 -40.10
CA GLY A 656 12.15 -15.47 -40.42
C GLY A 656 10.86 -14.79 -39.97
N GLY A 657 10.86 -13.47 -39.75
CA GLY A 657 9.71 -12.71 -39.26
C GLY A 657 9.60 -12.64 -37.73
N ALA A 658 8.48 -12.11 -37.25
CA ALA A 658 8.16 -11.95 -35.82
C ALA A 658 8.24 -13.28 -35.02
N SER A 659 7.73 -14.36 -35.60
CA SER A 659 7.72 -15.70 -35.01
C SER A 659 9.13 -16.30 -34.90
N GLY A 660 9.99 -16.06 -35.89
CA GLY A 660 11.35 -16.60 -35.88
C GLY A 660 12.27 -15.95 -34.83
N ILE A 661 12.00 -14.69 -34.43
CA ILE A 661 12.72 -14.03 -33.31
C ILE A 661 12.42 -14.74 -31.99
N LEU A 662 11.16 -15.06 -31.71
CA LEU A 662 10.75 -15.76 -30.50
C LEU A 662 11.38 -17.16 -30.43
N ASP A 663 11.31 -17.92 -31.52
CA ASP A 663 11.90 -19.27 -31.59
C ASP A 663 13.42 -19.26 -31.45
N ARG A 664 14.07 -18.20 -31.93
CA ARG A 664 15.52 -18.04 -31.78
C ARG A 664 15.90 -17.60 -30.37
N PHE A 665 15.15 -16.69 -29.77
CA PHE A 665 15.36 -16.29 -28.37
C PHE A 665 15.26 -17.50 -27.43
N ARG A 666 14.22 -18.34 -27.59
CA ARG A 666 14.04 -19.58 -26.82
C ARG A 666 15.26 -20.53 -26.91
N ARG A 667 15.83 -20.68 -28.11
CA ARG A 667 16.94 -21.60 -28.35
C ARG A 667 18.30 -21.03 -27.92
N ASP A 668 18.59 -19.81 -28.35
CA ASP A 668 19.97 -19.31 -28.43
C ASP A 668 20.30 -18.28 -27.34
N TYR A 669 19.31 -17.59 -26.76
CA TYR A 669 19.59 -16.53 -25.80
C TYR A 669 20.16 -17.10 -24.49
N ARG A 670 21.38 -16.67 -24.17
CA ARG A 670 22.13 -17.04 -22.96
C ARG A 670 22.84 -15.79 -22.45
N VAL A 671 22.80 -15.59 -21.14
CA VAL A 671 23.46 -14.48 -20.45
C VAL A 671 24.70 -15.04 -19.78
N ASP A 672 25.84 -14.40 -20.03
CA ASP A 672 27.05 -14.67 -19.28
C ASP A 672 26.91 -14.07 -17.87
N LEU A 673 26.92 -14.94 -16.86
CA LEU A 673 26.75 -14.58 -15.45
C LEU A 673 28.09 -14.41 -14.72
N ASP A 674 29.21 -14.43 -15.46
CA ASP A 674 30.53 -14.14 -14.92
C ASP A 674 30.82 -12.64 -14.93
N PHE A 675 31.43 -12.15 -13.85
CA PHE A 675 31.80 -10.73 -13.78
C PHE A 675 32.95 -10.43 -14.75
N PRO A 676 32.83 -9.40 -15.60
CA PRO A 676 33.93 -8.96 -16.43
C PRO A 676 35.15 -8.60 -15.56
N PRO A 677 36.37 -9.07 -15.89
CA PRO A 677 37.56 -8.85 -15.07
C PRO A 677 37.82 -7.37 -14.71
N ASP A 678 37.57 -6.46 -15.66
CA ASP A 678 37.74 -5.01 -15.48
C ASP A 678 36.72 -4.40 -14.52
N THR A 679 35.50 -4.95 -14.51
CA THR A 679 34.42 -4.51 -13.63
C THR A 679 34.69 -4.97 -12.21
N THR A 680 35.13 -6.21 -12.03
CA THR A 680 35.60 -6.75 -10.74
C THR A 680 36.72 -5.88 -10.17
N LEU A 681 37.73 -5.54 -10.98
CA LEU A 681 38.83 -4.67 -10.57
C LEU A 681 38.34 -3.29 -10.07
N LYS A 682 37.43 -2.65 -10.79
CA LYS A 682 36.86 -1.34 -10.42
C LYS A 682 36.02 -1.41 -9.15
N ILE A 683 35.20 -2.44 -9.00
CA ILE A 683 34.34 -2.64 -7.82
C ILE A 683 35.19 -2.94 -6.60
N SER A 684 36.16 -3.84 -6.71
CA SER A 684 37.09 -4.15 -5.63
C SER A 684 37.89 -2.91 -5.21
N ALA A 685 38.39 -2.11 -6.16
CA ALA A 685 39.07 -0.86 -5.84
C ALA A 685 38.17 0.15 -5.14
N ARG A 686 36.90 0.26 -5.54
CA ARG A 686 35.90 1.13 -4.91
C ARG A 686 35.52 0.63 -3.51
N ALA A 687 35.26 -0.66 -3.35
CA ALA A 687 34.93 -1.29 -2.08
C ALA A 687 36.08 -1.11 -1.09
N SER A 688 37.33 -1.42 -1.47
CA SER A 688 38.51 -1.18 -0.64
C SER A 688 38.67 0.29 -0.23
N ARG A 689 38.36 1.24 -1.13
CA ARG A 689 38.39 2.67 -0.81
C ARG A 689 37.30 3.06 0.19
N VAL A 690 36.08 2.58 0.02
CA VAL A 690 34.94 2.86 0.91
C VAL A 690 35.16 2.24 2.29
N THR A 691 35.56 0.96 2.34
CA THR A 691 35.92 0.27 3.59
C THR A 691 37.10 0.96 4.28
N GLY A 692 38.11 1.41 3.52
CA GLY A 692 39.23 2.18 4.03
C GLY A 692 38.81 3.50 4.68
N LYS A 693 37.89 4.24 4.03
CA LYS A 693 37.31 5.48 4.59
C LYS A 693 36.48 5.20 5.85
N LEU A 694 35.62 4.19 5.83
CA LEU A 694 34.82 3.78 7.00
C LEU A 694 35.70 3.39 8.19
N LEU A 695 36.75 2.59 7.96
CA LEU A 695 37.69 2.20 9.01
C LEU A 695 38.51 3.40 9.52
N ALA A 696 38.90 4.32 8.64
CA ALA A 696 39.58 5.55 9.03
C ALA A 696 38.68 6.47 9.88
N GLU A 697 37.42 6.63 9.50
CA GLU A 697 36.43 7.39 10.27
C GLU A 697 36.14 6.73 11.63
N LEU A 698 35.90 5.42 11.66
CA LEU A 698 35.73 4.65 12.90
C LEU A 698 36.95 4.79 13.83
N SER A 699 38.15 4.72 13.26
CA SER A 699 39.41 4.93 13.99
C SER A 699 39.54 6.36 14.53
N SER A 700 39.02 7.37 13.83
CA SER A 700 39.05 8.77 14.25
C SER A 700 38.03 9.09 15.35
N LYS A 701 36.88 8.39 15.33
CA LYS A 701 35.74 8.65 16.22
C LYS A 701 35.82 7.92 17.56
N TYR A 702 36.58 6.82 17.63
CA TYR A 702 36.76 6.00 18.85
C TYR A 702 38.26 5.76 19.18
N PRO A 703 39.03 6.79 19.57
CA PRO A 703 40.47 6.67 19.79
C PRO A 703 40.87 5.71 20.94
N ALA A 704 39.99 5.48 21.92
CA ALA A 704 40.24 4.53 23.01
C ALA A 704 40.23 3.05 22.57
N ALA A 705 39.56 2.72 21.47
CA ALA A 705 39.49 1.35 20.94
C ALA A 705 40.82 0.89 20.29
N LEU A 706 41.72 1.83 19.97
CA LEU A 706 43.05 1.55 19.40
C LEU A 706 44.02 0.86 20.36
N ALA A 707 43.74 0.86 21.67
CA ALA A 707 44.52 0.12 22.68
C ALA A 707 44.02 -1.32 22.91
N SER A 708 42.91 -1.70 22.27
CA SER A 708 42.32 -3.04 22.37
C SER A 708 42.70 -3.94 21.18
N PRO A 709 42.53 -5.27 21.26
CA PRO A 709 42.73 -6.20 20.14
C PRO A 709 41.98 -5.81 18.86
N ALA A 710 40.83 -5.12 18.98
CA ALA A 710 40.07 -4.60 17.84
C ALA A 710 40.79 -3.48 17.06
N GLY A 711 41.63 -2.67 17.73
CA GLY A 711 42.48 -1.67 17.10
C GLY A 711 43.63 -2.28 16.28
N MET A 712 44.11 -3.46 16.69
CA MET A 712 45.10 -4.23 15.93
C MET A 712 44.49 -4.84 14.66
N ILE A 713 43.23 -5.29 14.73
CA ILE A 713 42.45 -5.76 13.58
C ILE A 713 42.20 -4.64 12.57
N ALA A 714 41.91 -3.41 13.02
CA ALA A 714 41.76 -2.25 12.13
C ALA A 714 43.07 -1.88 11.40
N ARG A 715 44.23 -1.95 12.09
CA ARG A 715 45.56 -1.72 11.48
C ARG A 715 45.98 -2.85 10.53
N LEU A 716 45.72 -4.11 10.90
CA LEU A 716 45.89 -5.25 10.00
C LEU A 716 44.99 -5.13 8.77
N GLY A 717 43.75 -4.67 8.92
CA GLY A 717 42.84 -4.40 7.81
C GLY A 717 43.33 -3.31 6.87
N GLN A 718 44.01 -2.28 7.38
CA GLN A 718 44.63 -1.24 6.54
C GLN A 718 45.86 -1.75 5.77
N ILE A 719 46.70 -2.58 6.40
CA ILE A 719 47.86 -3.22 5.74
C ILE A 719 47.40 -4.26 4.71
N PHE A 720 46.37 -5.04 5.05
CA PHE A 720 45.76 -6.03 4.17
C PHE A 720 45.10 -5.37 2.95
N ASN A 721 44.40 -4.25 3.10
CA ASN A 721 43.88 -3.47 1.97
C ASN A 721 44.99 -2.88 1.09
N GLY A 722 46.15 -2.50 1.67
CA GLY A 722 47.32 -2.06 0.91
C GLY A 722 47.96 -3.18 0.09
N LEU A 723 47.92 -4.43 0.58
CA LEU A 723 48.42 -5.61 -0.12
C LEU A 723 47.46 -6.12 -1.20
N VAL A 724 46.14 -6.02 -0.97
CA VAL A 724 45.11 -6.36 -1.97
C VAL A 724 45.16 -5.43 -3.19
N GLN A 725 45.67 -4.19 -3.04
CA GLN A 725 45.92 -3.31 -4.18
C GLN A 725 47.08 -3.75 -5.09
N VAL A 726 47.97 -4.64 -4.62
CA VAL A 726 49.18 -5.08 -5.33
C VAL A 726 48.99 -6.45 -6.01
N ALA A 727 47.92 -7.19 -5.72
CA ALA A 727 47.72 -8.57 -6.18
C ALA A 727 46.47 -8.77 -7.04
N LEU A 728 46.57 -8.58 -8.36
CA LEU A 728 45.68 -9.13 -9.40
C LEU A 728 46.53 -9.45 -10.65
N PRO A 729 46.25 -10.45 -11.53
CA PRO A 729 44.92 -10.97 -11.91
C PRO A 729 44.77 -12.49 -12.29
N GLN A 730 43.52 -12.91 -12.50
CA GLN A 730 42.99 -14.17 -13.12
C GLN A 730 42.92 -15.48 -12.29
N SER A 731 41.66 -15.97 -12.17
CA SER A 731 41.18 -17.22 -11.57
C SER A 731 41.63 -17.51 -10.12
N LEU A 732 40.68 -17.33 -9.20
CA LEU A 732 40.86 -17.39 -7.75
C LEU A 732 41.58 -18.64 -7.17
N PRO A 733 41.42 -19.88 -7.70
CA PRO A 733 42.03 -21.03 -7.04
C PRO A 733 43.56 -21.14 -7.19
N ASN A 734 44.11 -20.86 -8.38
CA ASN A 734 45.55 -21.03 -8.64
C ASN A 734 46.42 -19.89 -8.08
N LEU A 735 45.85 -18.70 -7.89
CA LEU A 735 46.59 -17.54 -7.39
C LEU A 735 46.76 -17.52 -5.87
N ILE A 736 45.82 -18.07 -5.10
CA ILE A 736 45.98 -18.17 -3.64
C ILE A 736 47.21 -19.01 -3.31
N PHE A 737 47.38 -20.13 -4.02
CA PHE A 737 48.52 -21.02 -3.83
C PHE A 737 49.85 -20.34 -4.23
N ASN A 738 49.95 -19.78 -5.44
CA ASN A 738 51.20 -19.18 -5.92
C ASN A 738 51.56 -17.88 -5.19
N SER A 739 50.60 -17.04 -4.81
CA SER A 739 50.88 -15.77 -4.12
C SER A 739 51.27 -15.95 -2.66
N LEU A 740 50.68 -16.94 -1.96
CA LEU A 740 51.10 -17.28 -0.59
C LEU A 740 52.52 -17.86 -0.57
N VAL A 741 52.88 -18.66 -1.58
CA VAL A 741 54.23 -19.23 -1.72
C VAL A 741 55.29 -18.14 -1.87
N TRP A 742 55.05 -17.09 -2.67
CA TRP A 742 55.99 -15.97 -2.80
C TRP A 742 56.21 -15.18 -1.51
N LEU A 743 55.23 -15.14 -0.60
CA LEU A 743 55.35 -14.48 0.71
C LEU A 743 56.18 -15.28 1.72
N LEU A 744 56.30 -16.61 1.54
CA LEU A 744 57.07 -17.48 2.44
C LEU A 744 58.59 -17.31 2.24
N TYR A 745 59.07 -17.16 1.01
CA TYR A 745 60.49 -17.02 0.68
C TYR A 745 61.26 -15.98 1.54
N PRO A 746 60.82 -14.71 1.65
CA PRO A 746 61.57 -13.73 2.44
C PRO A 746 61.54 -14.04 3.94
N ILE A 747 60.46 -14.63 4.46
CA ILE A 747 60.32 -15.01 5.87
C ILE A 747 61.26 -16.19 6.19
N GLU A 748 61.25 -17.22 5.36
CA GLU A 748 62.07 -18.41 5.50
C GLU A 748 63.56 -18.09 5.32
N LEU A 749 63.90 -17.20 4.38
CA LEU A 749 65.26 -16.70 4.20
C LEU A 749 65.73 -15.88 5.42
N LEU A 750 64.86 -15.04 5.98
CA LEU A 750 65.13 -14.31 7.23
C LEU A 750 65.33 -15.24 8.42
N LEU A 751 64.56 -16.32 8.52
CA LEU A 751 64.73 -17.33 9.58
C LEU A 751 66.04 -18.11 9.40
N ALA A 752 66.35 -18.52 8.16
CA ALA A 752 67.57 -19.25 7.83
C ALA A 752 68.84 -18.42 8.09
N LEU A 753 68.88 -17.17 7.62
CA LEU A 753 70.02 -16.27 7.78
C LEU A 753 70.06 -15.62 9.17
N GLY A 754 68.92 -15.18 9.67
CA GLY A 754 68.79 -14.56 11.00
C GLY A 754 69.15 -15.52 12.11
N GLY A 755 68.69 -16.78 12.05
CA GLY A 755 69.10 -17.81 13.01
C GLY A 755 70.62 -18.00 13.06
N ARG A 756 71.31 -17.85 11.92
CA ARG A 756 72.77 -17.95 11.84
C ARG A 756 73.49 -16.72 12.40
N VAL A 757 72.95 -15.53 12.16
CA VAL A 757 73.49 -14.26 12.68
C VAL A 757 73.33 -14.15 14.19
N PHE A 758 72.21 -14.65 14.73
CA PHE A 758 71.89 -14.56 16.17
C PHE A 758 72.29 -15.80 16.98
N GLY A 759 73.01 -16.77 16.38
CA GLY A 759 73.53 -17.94 17.09
C GLY A 759 72.45 -18.95 17.53
N LEU A 760 71.32 -19.01 16.82
CA LEU A 760 70.19 -19.92 17.06
C LEU A 760 70.18 -21.02 15.97
N PRO A 761 70.93 -22.13 16.16
CA PRO A 761 71.11 -23.13 15.11
C PRO A 761 69.80 -23.83 14.73
N ASP A 762 68.91 -24.07 15.69
CA ASP A 762 67.63 -24.76 15.44
C ASP A 762 66.69 -23.92 14.57
N VAL A 763 66.70 -22.59 14.75
CA VAL A 763 65.88 -21.65 13.95
C VAL A 763 66.44 -21.54 12.53
N SER A 764 67.77 -21.55 12.38
CA SER A 764 68.42 -21.53 11.07
C SER A 764 68.15 -22.81 10.27
N ILE A 765 68.21 -23.96 10.93
CA ILE A 765 67.89 -25.27 10.32
C ILE A 765 66.42 -25.34 9.93
N LEU A 766 65.52 -24.91 10.81
CA LEU A 766 64.08 -24.89 10.52
C LEU A 766 63.74 -23.96 9.36
N GLY A 767 64.34 -22.75 9.31
CA GLY A 767 64.20 -21.83 8.19
C GLY A 767 64.72 -22.39 6.87
N ALA A 768 65.86 -23.10 6.89
CA ALA A 768 66.43 -23.73 5.70
C ALA A 768 65.61 -24.93 5.20
N ILE A 769 65.06 -25.74 6.11
CA ILE A 769 64.17 -26.86 5.76
C ILE A 769 62.85 -26.32 5.17
N ALA A 770 62.24 -25.32 5.80
CA ALA A 770 61.03 -24.68 5.30
C ALA A 770 61.25 -24.09 3.90
N LEU A 771 62.35 -23.37 3.70
CA LEU A 771 62.75 -22.84 2.39
C LEU A 771 62.92 -23.96 1.34
N GLY A 772 63.52 -25.09 1.72
CA GLY A 772 63.66 -26.25 0.85
C GLY A 772 62.32 -26.88 0.45
N ILE A 773 61.37 -27.00 1.40
CA ILE A 773 60.02 -27.51 1.14
C ILE A 773 59.25 -26.56 0.22
N THR A 774 59.33 -25.26 0.48
CA THR A 774 58.67 -24.22 -0.33
C THR A 774 59.24 -24.18 -1.76
N ILE A 775 60.56 -24.36 -1.94
CA ILE A 775 61.18 -24.51 -3.27
C ILE A 775 60.71 -25.79 -3.96
N ALA A 776 60.69 -26.93 -3.26
CA ALA A 776 60.27 -28.20 -3.85
C ALA A 776 58.78 -28.20 -4.26
N ALA A 777 57.92 -27.61 -3.43
CA ALA A 777 56.50 -27.43 -3.74
C ALA A 777 56.28 -26.46 -4.93
N HIS A 778 57.13 -25.43 -5.05
CA HIS A 778 57.06 -24.45 -6.14
C HIS A 778 57.61 -24.98 -7.47
N LEU A 779 58.54 -25.95 -7.45
CA LEU A 779 59.07 -26.62 -8.65
C LEU A 779 58.25 -27.86 -9.08
N GLY A 780 57.36 -28.37 -8.22
CA GLY A 780 56.52 -29.54 -8.46
C GLY A 780 55.14 -29.24 -9.05
N VAL A 781 54.79 -27.96 -9.19
CA VAL A 781 53.59 -27.41 -9.84
C VAL A 781 54.02 -26.69 -11.11
#